data_AF-D8FI98-F1
#
_entry.id   AF-D8FI98-F1
#
_cell.length_a   1.000
_cell.length_b   1.000
_cell.length_c   1.000
_cell.angle_alpha   90.00
_cell.angle_beta   90.00
_cell.angle_gamma   90.00
#
_symmetry.space_group_name_H-M   'P 1'
#
loop_
_entity.id
_entity.type
_entity.pdbx_description
1 polymer ?
#
loop_
_entity_poly.entity_id
_entity_poly.type
_entity_poly.pdbx_seq_one_letter_code
_entity_poly.pdbx_strand_id
1 'polypeptide(L)'
;MKASKKDNFKEIKNTFSRFISILLIVGLGVFVLIGLICTGPIMRKTLDKAINKSNYQDIYVSAPSGLEDEDMKIIENQDGLDELEYAYDIDLSIKGRTEVIKVMNMPLKINMPNIIEGKPPRKGQILLDKRLKELSYKIGDKISFATEVNKMDENEGQSKLKNYSYEVSGFCNSLDYIMNRTRGYSQRGLGEIQGFAYIDAGEFNDKPTIARLIYKDSKKYDTSDKEYKNLISSKFQSLKIDMRYRPSNRLEKIKGNISDDIKNGEGKIADARMQLINAKDKLERGRNDLKKGQDQYEKGLKEFQSQKKEGQDKLTDSKYKLSKAKGDLNKADKDLKEGKKKLDNGKKDLNDAKSQIDENREKLQDGYRKYENGKGQLKAGEEALSEGEKQLADGRKKLDDGWKKIEESKIKLQEGRIKYEQGLQEYTEGKRKLEESKGKIVETFNKMGISNVNYDQAQSLIITMSSALDRLSPLIDQSKGIDEQISQSQKNIENYQNQKNKIEADIESLNKEIADENDAQKKQELSNKLESLKNQKNQINADLAKENLKLQTLKKTKEEIDKNFAELDKILPGIGNIGDINSIKEKLSQAKDGVAKIQTGEKTLIEAKAKLDSSKTQLEEGEKQLQEGISEAEAGEAEYAKNEEKIKDNRKKIQVGKEELIKAKKDLDEGESKLKKGEKDYDEGLKKYDENYNKYVEGKAKYESGKKEYDEGQKAFAEGQKTFDKEIQVGQNKLNDVKYKLYKGKKDLAKGQSEFNDKSKDAEEKISKAENDIDKGKRYLNIIKEPRYSISPRYQIVDVNTYIDFSKRIDGLSLIFPIFFFAIALLVSFTTMTRMVEEERTIIGTYKALGYTDKEISEKYFIYGALASIIGGSIGAISGSYILTYVIGNAYSTDSIFEGNLIISPYPLKILFAIIVGFIFTALAAIFTANNSLRENTASLLRQKPPKIGNRILLERFPFIWKRMSFLFKVTARNLFRSKKRMFMTVIGIMGCTALLVLGFGIKGSVEDIEDLQFSQIIKYDLAISYDRDIDEDDFKNYKEFINNSSLDRGKFYQEQFTVEYPKMDQSLNLIVPSDIDEFSKFFSIRNPKTRKAINLDGRGAVISQKLSKLLHIKKW
;
A
#
# COMPACT_ATOMS: atom_id res chain seq x y z
N MET A 1 1.99 -81.04 15.71
CA MET A 1 1.98 -79.69 16.33
C MET A 1 2.69 -79.78 17.67
N LYS A 2 3.88 -79.16 17.83
CA LYS A 2 4.65 -79.19 19.10
C LYS A 2 3.76 -78.68 20.26
N ALA A 3 3.83 -79.32 21.44
CA ALA A 3 3.01 -79.01 22.62
C ALA A 3 3.04 -77.52 23.02
N SER A 4 4.16 -76.85 22.78
CA SER A 4 4.37 -75.40 22.96
C SER A 4 3.31 -74.50 22.29
N LYS A 5 2.79 -74.87 21.09
CA LYS A 5 1.79 -74.03 20.40
C LYS A 5 0.39 -74.06 21.03
N LYS A 6 0.00 -75.19 21.66
CA LYS A 6 -1.28 -75.30 22.40
C LYS A 6 -1.20 -74.61 23.77
N ASP A 7 0.00 -74.56 24.35
CA ASP A 7 0.26 -73.87 25.62
C ASP A 7 0.06 -72.36 25.51
N ASN A 8 0.46 -71.74 24.38
CA ASN A 8 0.33 -70.28 24.15
C ASN A 8 -1.10 -69.75 24.35
N PHE A 9 -2.12 -70.43 23.85
CA PHE A 9 -3.53 -70.00 23.99
C PHE A 9 -4.07 -70.24 25.41
N LYS A 10 -3.64 -71.33 26.04
CA LYS A 10 -4.00 -71.63 27.44
C LYS A 10 -3.39 -70.57 28.38
N GLU A 11 -2.19 -70.11 28.06
CA GLU A 11 -1.48 -69.10 28.84
C GLU A 11 -2.17 -67.73 28.78
N ILE A 12 -2.65 -67.31 27.60
CA ILE A 12 -3.47 -66.09 27.48
C ILE A 12 -4.71 -66.16 28.37
N LYS A 13 -5.34 -67.33 28.48
CA LYS A 13 -6.51 -67.54 29.36
C LYS A 13 -6.13 -67.49 30.84
N ASN A 14 -5.01 -68.07 31.23
CA ASN A 14 -4.55 -68.10 32.62
C ASN A 14 -4.02 -66.75 33.11
N THR A 15 -3.44 -65.94 32.22
CA THR A 15 -2.86 -64.63 32.53
C THR A 15 -3.65 -63.47 31.91
N PHE A 16 -4.96 -63.65 31.74
CA PHE A 16 -5.84 -62.74 30.99
C PHE A 16 -5.73 -61.26 31.42
N SER A 17 -5.63 -60.97 32.73
CA SER A 17 -5.47 -59.60 33.25
C SER A 17 -4.18 -58.91 32.77
N ARG A 18 -3.10 -59.67 32.54
CA ARG A 18 -1.84 -59.12 32.00
C ARG A 18 -1.95 -58.91 30.50
N PHE A 19 -2.56 -59.86 29.80
CA PHE A 19 -2.79 -59.78 28.37
C PHE A 19 -3.61 -58.53 28.04
N ILE A 20 -4.74 -58.33 28.73
CA ILE A 20 -5.60 -57.16 28.53
C ILE A 20 -4.89 -55.85 28.93
N SER A 21 -4.05 -55.87 29.97
CA SER A 21 -3.29 -54.68 30.38
C SER A 21 -2.28 -54.26 29.30
N ILE A 22 -1.52 -55.21 28.72
CA ILE A 22 -0.57 -54.90 27.63
C ILE A 22 -1.36 -54.42 26.41
N LEU A 23 -2.46 -55.11 26.06
CA LEU A 23 -3.33 -54.75 24.95
C LEU A 23 -3.88 -53.32 25.08
N LEU A 24 -4.45 -52.94 26.24
CA LEU A 24 -5.05 -51.62 26.46
C LEU A 24 -3.99 -50.50 26.42
N ILE A 25 -2.82 -50.73 27.00
CA ILE A 25 -1.76 -49.71 27.04
C ILE A 25 -1.16 -49.47 25.66
N VAL A 26 -0.91 -50.55 24.91
CA VAL A 26 -0.43 -50.47 23.52
C VAL A 26 -1.51 -49.84 22.64
N GLY A 27 -2.76 -50.25 22.84
CA GLY A 27 -3.92 -49.67 22.17
C GLY A 27 -4.05 -48.18 22.43
N LEU A 28 -3.87 -47.71 23.66
CA LEU A 28 -3.88 -46.28 24.00
C LEU A 28 -2.74 -45.52 23.32
N GLY A 29 -1.53 -46.07 23.30
CA GLY A 29 -0.40 -45.45 22.60
C GLY A 29 -0.64 -45.32 21.09
N VAL A 30 -1.15 -46.37 20.46
CA VAL A 30 -1.51 -46.37 19.04
C VAL A 30 -2.72 -45.46 18.77
N PHE A 31 -3.71 -45.42 19.66
CA PHE A 31 -4.89 -44.54 19.61
C PHE A 31 -4.49 -43.07 19.57
N VAL A 32 -3.61 -42.65 20.46
CA VAL A 32 -3.13 -41.25 20.50
C VAL A 32 -2.27 -40.93 19.27
N LEU A 33 -1.35 -41.83 18.89
CA LEU A 33 -0.49 -41.65 17.72
C LEU A 33 -1.32 -41.43 16.46
N ILE A 34 -2.22 -42.36 16.15
CA ILE A 34 -3.00 -42.28 14.92
C ILE A 34 -3.94 -41.08 14.94
N GLY A 35 -4.59 -40.81 16.08
CA GLY A 35 -5.57 -39.73 16.17
C GLY A 35 -4.92 -38.38 15.88
N LEU A 36 -3.75 -38.11 16.46
CA LEU A 36 -3.01 -36.87 16.21
C LEU A 36 -2.45 -36.79 14.78
N ILE A 37 -1.82 -37.86 14.27
CA ILE A 37 -1.20 -37.88 12.93
C ILE A 37 -2.25 -37.79 11.80
N CYS A 38 -3.49 -38.23 12.04
CA CYS A 38 -4.58 -38.16 11.07
C CYS A 38 -5.36 -36.85 11.14
N THR A 39 -5.40 -36.15 12.28
CA THR A 39 -6.23 -34.95 12.45
C THR A 39 -5.84 -33.81 11.52
N GLY A 40 -4.56 -33.40 11.49
CA GLY A 40 -4.09 -32.32 10.61
C GLY A 40 -4.46 -32.55 9.11
N PRO A 41 -4.12 -33.72 8.54
CA PRO A 41 -4.53 -34.09 7.18
C PRO A 41 -6.04 -34.12 6.95
N ILE A 42 -6.83 -34.61 7.92
CA ILE A 42 -8.30 -34.65 7.81
C ILE A 42 -8.88 -33.24 7.74
N MET A 43 -8.38 -32.32 8.55
CA MET A 43 -8.78 -30.92 8.50
C MET A 43 -8.46 -30.31 7.13
N ARG A 44 -7.23 -30.46 6.65
CA ARG A 44 -6.82 -29.96 5.32
C ARG A 44 -7.68 -30.54 4.20
N LYS A 45 -7.89 -31.86 4.19
CA LYS A 45 -8.75 -32.53 3.22
C LYS A 45 -10.21 -32.07 3.29
N THR A 46 -10.71 -31.76 4.48
CA THR A 46 -12.07 -31.21 4.66
C THR A 46 -12.17 -29.84 4.00
N LEU A 47 -11.18 -28.97 4.25
CA LEU A 47 -11.07 -27.66 3.61
C LEU A 47 -10.94 -27.78 2.08
N ASP A 48 -10.01 -28.58 1.56
CA ASP A 48 -9.77 -28.73 0.13
C ASP A 48 -10.98 -29.36 -0.59
N LYS A 49 -11.70 -30.29 0.05
CA LYS A 49 -12.96 -30.80 -0.49
C LYS A 49 -14.06 -29.73 -0.53
N ALA A 50 -14.12 -28.85 0.46
CA ALA A 50 -15.05 -27.72 0.42
C ALA A 50 -14.67 -26.72 -0.69
N ILE A 51 -13.37 -26.41 -0.83
CA ILE A 51 -12.81 -25.58 -1.90
C ILE A 51 -13.18 -26.11 -3.28
N ASN A 52 -12.99 -27.41 -3.50
CA ASN A 52 -13.33 -28.06 -4.76
C ASN A 52 -14.85 -28.08 -5.00
N LYS A 53 -15.67 -28.29 -3.97
CA LYS A 53 -17.13 -28.28 -4.07
C LYS A 53 -17.68 -26.90 -4.43
N SER A 54 -17.13 -25.83 -3.86
CA SER A 54 -17.57 -24.46 -4.13
C SER A 54 -16.87 -23.82 -5.34
N ASN A 55 -15.93 -24.54 -5.98
CA ASN A 55 -15.02 -24.00 -6.99
C ASN A 55 -14.39 -22.68 -6.49
N TYR A 56 -13.74 -22.72 -5.32
CA TYR A 56 -13.22 -21.52 -4.65
C TYR A 56 -12.07 -20.89 -5.45
N GLN A 57 -11.94 -19.57 -5.45
CA GLN A 57 -10.95 -18.81 -6.20
C GLN A 57 -9.50 -19.05 -5.75
N ASP A 58 -8.54 -19.02 -6.67
CA ASP A 58 -7.10 -19.00 -6.36
C ASP A 58 -6.59 -17.62 -5.98
N ILE A 59 -7.06 -16.58 -6.68
CA ILE A 59 -6.74 -15.18 -6.39
C ILE A 59 -8.04 -14.38 -6.30
N TYR A 60 -8.15 -13.63 -5.21
CA TYR A 60 -9.21 -12.66 -4.95
C TYR A 60 -8.68 -11.26 -5.20
N VAL A 61 -9.34 -10.51 -6.09
CA VAL A 61 -9.08 -9.08 -6.30
C VAL A 61 -10.29 -8.30 -5.81
N SER A 62 -10.08 -7.26 -5.03
CA SER A 62 -11.12 -6.36 -4.55
C SER A 62 -10.72 -4.90 -4.73
N ALA A 63 -11.64 -4.13 -5.30
CA ALA A 63 -11.62 -2.68 -5.39
C ALA A 63 -13.01 -2.18 -4.91
N PRO A 64 -13.16 -1.72 -3.65
CA PRO A 64 -14.45 -1.31 -3.09
C PRO A 64 -15.14 -0.17 -3.84
N SER A 65 -14.37 0.62 -4.59
CA SER A 65 -14.82 1.68 -5.50
C SER A 65 -15.26 1.17 -6.89
N GLY A 66 -15.24 -0.14 -7.14
CA GLY A 66 -15.54 -0.78 -8.43
C GLY A 66 -14.30 -0.93 -9.31
N LEU A 67 -14.21 -1.99 -10.12
CA LEU A 67 -13.14 -2.25 -11.08
C LEU A 67 -13.41 -1.47 -12.38
N GLU A 68 -12.42 -0.74 -12.89
CA GLU A 68 -12.49 -0.08 -14.19
C GLU A 68 -12.18 -1.04 -15.35
N ASP A 69 -12.49 -0.63 -16.58
CA ASP A 69 -12.29 -1.47 -17.77
C ASP A 69 -10.80 -1.78 -17.98
N GLU A 70 -9.91 -0.86 -17.63
CA GLU A 70 -8.46 -1.10 -17.63
C GLU A 70 -8.05 -2.13 -16.57
N ASP A 71 -8.69 -2.12 -15.39
CA ASP A 71 -8.45 -3.14 -14.35
C ASP A 71 -8.85 -4.52 -14.87
N MET A 72 -10.02 -4.60 -15.52
CA MET A 72 -10.54 -5.84 -16.10
C MET A 72 -9.63 -6.38 -17.18
N LYS A 73 -9.14 -5.54 -18.10
CA LYS A 73 -8.17 -5.95 -19.13
C LYS A 73 -6.88 -6.52 -18.55
N ILE A 74 -6.33 -5.92 -17.49
CA ILE A 74 -5.12 -6.43 -16.83
C ILE A 74 -5.35 -7.82 -16.24
N ILE A 75 -6.53 -8.03 -15.63
CA ILE A 75 -6.94 -9.29 -15.01
C ILE A 75 -7.20 -10.37 -16.07
N GLU A 76 -7.88 -10.03 -17.16
CA GLU A 76 -8.20 -10.94 -18.26
C GLU A 76 -6.96 -11.39 -19.04
N ASN A 77 -5.93 -10.54 -19.11
CA ASN A 77 -4.67 -10.84 -19.79
C ASN A 77 -3.69 -11.71 -18.96
N GLN A 78 -4.08 -12.15 -17.77
CA GLN A 78 -3.21 -13.00 -16.94
C GLN A 78 -3.01 -14.39 -17.58
N ASP A 79 -1.75 -14.77 -17.77
CA ASP A 79 -1.38 -16.05 -18.37
C ASP A 79 -1.82 -17.26 -17.51
N GLY A 80 -2.33 -18.30 -18.17
CA GLY A 80 -2.76 -19.56 -17.53
C GLY A 80 -4.09 -19.51 -16.78
N LEU A 81 -4.86 -18.44 -16.95
CA LEU A 81 -6.21 -18.27 -16.39
C LEU A 81 -7.18 -19.28 -17.02
N ASP A 82 -7.90 -20.03 -16.19
CA ASP A 82 -8.90 -21.03 -16.62
C ASP A 82 -10.31 -20.49 -16.46
N GLU A 83 -10.59 -19.90 -15.30
CA GLU A 83 -11.89 -19.30 -15.00
C GLU A 83 -11.72 -17.94 -14.33
N LEU A 84 -12.51 -16.98 -14.81
CA LEU A 84 -12.68 -15.65 -14.24
C LEU A 84 -14.15 -15.40 -13.97
N GLU A 85 -14.46 -14.76 -12.83
CA GLU A 85 -15.79 -14.27 -12.49
C GLU A 85 -15.70 -12.92 -11.78
N TYR A 86 -16.44 -11.94 -12.27
CA TYR A 86 -16.61 -10.66 -11.61
C TYR A 86 -17.82 -10.69 -10.67
N ALA A 87 -17.69 -10.02 -9.54
CA ALA A 87 -18.70 -9.98 -8.50
C ALA A 87 -18.85 -8.57 -7.92
N TYR A 88 -19.96 -8.37 -7.23
CA TYR A 88 -20.40 -7.13 -6.63
C TYR A 88 -20.56 -7.34 -5.13
N ASP A 89 -20.14 -6.35 -4.35
CA ASP A 89 -20.39 -6.30 -2.92
C ASP A 89 -20.67 -4.88 -2.44
N ILE A 90 -21.56 -4.77 -1.47
CA ILE A 90 -21.89 -3.53 -0.79
C ILE A 90 -22.11 -3.80 0.70
N ASP A 91 -21.65 -2.89 1.55
CA ASP A 91 -21.88 -2.95 2.98
C ASP A 91 -23.09 -2.07 3.29
N LEU A 92 -24.11 -2.62 3.95
CA LEU A 92 -25.36 -1.92 4.24
C LEU A 92 -25.78 -2.13 5.69
N SER A 93 -26.24 -1.07 6.35
CA SER A 93 -26.88 -1.19 7.65
C SER A 93 -28.36 -1.59 7.51
N ILE A 94 -28.86 -2.40 8.43
CA ILE A 94 -30.29 -2.70 8.49
C ILE A 94 -31.04 -1.42 8.92
N LYS A 95 -32.18 -1.12 8.26
CA LYS A 95 -32.97 0.07 8.56
C LYS A 95 -33.42 0.10 10.03
N GLY A 96 -33.06 1.16 10.75
CA GLY A 96 -33.39 1.34 12.17
C GLY A 96 -32.53 0.53 13.14
N ARG A 97 -31.41 -0.02 12.65
CA ARG A 97 -30.51 -0.93 13.35
C ARG A 97 -29.05 -0.56 13.07
N THR A 98 -28.15 -0.91 13.98
CA THR A 98 -26.71 -0.60 13.85
C THR A 98 -25.93 -1.73 13.20
N GLU A 99 -26.55 -2.90 13.03
CA GLU A 99 -25.95 -4.07 12.41
C GLU A 99 -25.69 -3.82 10.92
N VAL A 100 -24.45 -4.09 10.49
CA VAL A 100 -24.00 -4.01 9.10
C VAL A 100 -23.94 -5.40 8.49
N ILE A 101 -24.50 -5.55 7.28
CA ILE A 101 -24.46 -6.78 6.50
C ILE A 101 -23.72 -6.49 5.20
N LYS A 102 -22.76 -7.36 4.84
CA LYS A 102 -22.18 -7.35 3.49
C LYS A 102 -23.12 -8.07 2.53
N VAL A 103 -23.71 -7.34 1.60
CA VAL A 103 -24.57 -7.87 0.54
C VAL A 103 -23.72 -8.07 -0.72
N MET A 104 -23.72 -9.28 -1.25
CA MET A 104 -22.99 -9.68 -2.46
C MET A 104 -23.95 -10.18 -3.52
N ASN A 105 -23.53 -10.22 -4.79
CA ASN A 105 -24.28 -11.00 -5.77
C ASN A 105 -24.09 -12.50 -5.56
N MET A 106 -25.14 -13.28 -5.82
CA MET A 106 -25.04 -14.74 -5.89
C MET A 106 -24.03 -15.10 -6.98
N PRO A 107 -22.98 -15.89 -6.65
CA PRO A 107 -22.00 -16.31 -7.65
C PRO A 107 -22.62 -17.21 -8.72
N LEU A 108 -22.02 -17.20 -9.91
CA LEU A 108 -22.43 -18.03 -11.04
C LEU A 108 -21.71 -19.39 -11.04
N LYS A 109 -20.40 -19.38 -10.79
CA LYS A 109 -19.56 -20.60 -10.84
C LYS A 109 -18.42 -20.61 -9.81
N ILE A 110 -17.81 -19.48 -9.46
CA ILE A 110 -16.65 -19.40 -8.55
C ILE A 110 -17.11 -18.92 -7.17
N ASN A 111 -16.67 -19.61 -6.10
CA ASN A 111 -17.07 -19.36 -4.70
C ASN A 111 -18.56 -19.62 -4.40
N MET A 112 -19.16 -20.66 -5.00
CA MET A 112 -20.57 -20.99 -4.75
C MET A 112 -20.85 -21.24 -3.25
N PRO A 113 -21.82 -20.53 -2.64
CA PRO A 113 -22.14 -20.74 -1.23
C PRO A 113 -22.86 -22.08 -1.02
N ASN A 114 -22.65 -22.68 0.15
CA ASN A 114 -23.34 -23.90 0.55
C ASN A 114 -24.67 -23.54 1.23
N ILE A 115 -25.76 -23.64 0.47
CA ILE A 115 -27.12 -23.40 0.96
C ILE A 115 -27.48 -24.51 1.97
N ILE A 116 -27.86 -24.10 3.18
CA ILE A 116 -28.24 -25.00 4.26
C ILE A 116 -29.74 -25.24 4.24
N GLU A 117 -30.51 -24.18 3.99
CA GLU A 117 -31.97 -24.19 3.98
C GLU A 117 -32.50 -23.15 3.00
N GLY A 118 -33.62 -23.44 2.35
CA GLY A 118 -34.24 -22.55 1.37
C GLY A 118 -33.68 -22.72 -0.05
N LYS A 119 -33.70 -21.64 -0.84
CA LYS A 119 -33.33 -21.64 -2.27
C LYS A 119 -32.41 -20.46 -2.61
N PRO A 120 -31.63 -20.56 -3.71
CA PRO A 120 -30.89 -19.41 -4.25
C PRO A 120 -31.81 -18.20 -4.46
N PRO A 121 -31.32 -16.97 -4.22
CA PRO A 121 -32.14 -15.77 -4.32
C PRO A 121 -32.49 -15.49 -5.78
N ARG A 122 -33.75 -15.13 -6.04
CA ARG A 122 -34.20 -14.50 -7.30
C ARG A 122 -34.25 -12.98 -7.12
N LYS A 123 -34.58 -12.24 -8.19
CA LYS A 123 -34.85 -10.79 -8.09
C LYS A 123 -35.84 -10.48 -6.96
N GLY A 124 -35.53 -9.47 -6.14
CA GLY A 124 -36.28 -9.12 -4.93
C GLY A 124 -36.17 -10.09 -3.73
N GLN A 125 -35.35 -11.14 -3.83
CA GLN A 125 -35.08 -12.08 -2.73
C GLN A 125 -33.63 -12.00 -2.26
N ILE A 126 -33.40 -12.46 -1.03
CA ILE A 126 -32.08 -12.45 -0.39
C ILE A 126 -31.80 -13.77 0.34
N LEU A 127 -30.58 -14.28 0.15
CA LEU A 127 -30.07 -15.45 0.86
C LEU A 127 -29.14 -14.98 1.98
N LEU A 128 -29.46 -15.30 3.23
CA LEU A 128 -28.77 -14.76 4.40
C LEU A 128 -27.67 -15.71 4.92
N ASP A 129 -26.72 -15.16 5.68
CA ASP A 129 -25.79 -15.92 6.53
C ASP A 129 -26.59 -16.79 7.52
N LYS A 130 -26.18 -18.05 7.71
CA LYS A 130 -26.70 -18.97 8.73
C LYS A 130 -26.81 -18.30 10.11
N ARG A 131 -25.86 -17.47 10.50
CA ARG A 131 -25.86 -16.80 11.81
C ARG A 131 -27.06 -15.88 12.01
N LEU A 132 -27.58 -15.26 10.94
CA LEU A 132 -28.76 -14.41 11.04
C LEU A 132 -30.02 -15.21 11.39
N LYS A 133 -30.05 -16.51 11.11
CA LYS A 133 -31.10 -17.42 11.59
C LYS A 133 -31.07 -17.56 13.12
N GLU A 134 -29.88 -17.65 13.71
CA GLU A 134 -29.69 -17.74 15.16
C GLU A 134 -30.07 -16.42 15.85
N LEU A 135 -30.06 -15.31 15.11
CA LEU A 135 -30.53 -13.98 15.50
C LEU A 135 -32.01 -13.70 15.17
N SER A 136 -32.80 -14.76 14.93
CA SER A 136 -34.28 -14.76 14.79
C SER A 136 -34.90 -14.47 13.42
N TYR A 137 -34.14 -14.44 12.31
CA TYR A 137 -34.74 -14.35 10.97
C TYR A 137 -35.28 -15.71 10.48
N LYS A 138 -36.38 -15.69 9.73
CA LYS A 138 -37.01 -16.85 9.09
C LYS A 138 -37.15 -16.65 7.58
N ILE A 139 -37.30 -17.77 6.86
CA ILE A 139 -37.62 -17.74 5.42
C ILE A 139 -38.99 -17.09 5.23
N GLY A 140 -39.08 -16.15 4.29
CA GLY A 140 -40.28 -15.33 4.03
C GLY A 140 -40.30 -14.00 4.79
N ASP A 141 -39.40 -13.78 5.75
CA ASP A 141 -39.27 -12.46 6.40
C ASP A 141 -38.77 -11.41 5.40
N LYS A 142 -39.12 -10.14 5.62
CA LYS A 142 -38.55 -9.02 4.86
C LYS A 142 -37.45 -8.33 5.64
N ILE A 143 -36.30 -8.17 4.99
CA ILE A 143 -35.20 -7.34 5.49
C ILE A 143 -35.13 -6.07 4.66
N SER A 144 -34.94 -4.93 5.32
CA SER A 144 -34.83 -3.63 4.67
C SER A 144 -33.55 -2.95 5.12
N PHE A 145 -32.78 -2.47 4.17
CA PHE A 145 -31.53 -1.76 4.39
C PHE A 145 -31.75 -0.25 4.41
N ALA A 146 -30.90 0.47 5.14
CA ALA A 146 -30.78 1.91 4.97
C ALA A 146 -30.16 2.21 3.59
N THR A 147 -30.66 3.25 2.91
CA THR A 147 -30.03 3.76 1.70
C THR A 147 -28.65 4.30 2.03
N GLU A 148 -27.70 4.17 1.11
CA GLU A 148 -26.35 4.68 1.33
C GLU A 148 -26.40 6.19 1.53
N VAL A 149 -25.89 6.67 2.67
CA VAL A 149 -25.71 8.11 2.88
C VAL A 149 -24.34 8.46 2.30
N ASN A 150 -24.31 8.90 1.04
CA ASN A 150 -23.09 9.45 0.47
C ASN A 150 -22.94 10.90 0.93
N LYS A 151 -22.33 11.11 2.11
CA LYS A 151 -22.06 12.47 2.64
C LYS A 151 -21.18 13.32 1.72
N MET A 152 -20.55 12.72 0.70
CA MET A 152 -19.74 13.39 -0.32
C MET A 152 -20.53 13.74 -1.60
N ASP A 153 -21.81 13.39 -1.71
CA ASP A 153 -22.58 13.60 -2.93
C ASP A 153 -24.04 13.94 -2.57
N GLU A 154 -24.34 15.23 -2.50
CA GLU A 154 -25.72 15.73 -2.33
C GLU A 154 -26.48 15.78 -3.66
N ASN A 155 -25.85 15.44 -4.78
CA ASN A 155 -26.56 15.26 -6.05
C ASN A 155 -27.15 13.84 -6.08
N GLU A 156 -28.49 13.78 -6.05
CA GLU A 156 -29.29 12.59 -6.34
C GLU A 156 -28.77 11.85 -7.60
N GLY A 157 -28.81 10.50 -7.60
CA GLY A 157 -29.26 9.88 -8.86
C GLY A 157 -28.99 8.41 -9.16
N GLN A 158 -28.02 7.72 -8.56
CA GLN A 158 -27.88 6.28 -8.81
C GLN A 158 -27.63 5.51 -7.52
N SER A 159 -28.75 5.09 -6.94
CA SER A 159 -28.77 4.05 -5.92
C SER A 159 -27.96 2.85 -6.39
N LYS A 160 -26.97 2.41 -5.61
CA LYS A 160 -26.08 1.30 -5.98
C LYS A 160 -26.86 -0.01 -6.11
N LEU A 161 -27.98 -0.12 -5.41
CA LEU A 161 -28.97 -1.18 -5.59
C LEU A 161 -30.27 -0.64 -6.19
N LYS A 162 -30.97 -1.47 -6.98
CA LYS A 162 -32.32 -1.18 -7.49
C LYS A 162 -33.38 -1.25 -6.40
N ASN A 163 -33.18 -2.14 -5.42
CA ASN A 163 -34.06 -2.34 -4.27
C ASN A 163 -33.25 -2.38 -2.97
N TYR A 164 -33.85 -1.94 -1.87
CA TYR A 164 -33.26 -2.02 -0.51
C TYR A 164 -34.07 -2.91 0.43
N SER A 165 -35.16 -3.49 -0.05
CA SER A 165 -36.01 -4.40 0.72
C SER A 165 -36.13 -5.72 -0.02
N TYR A 166 -35.86 -6.81 0.68
CA TYR A 166 -35.77 -8.15 0.10
C TYR A 166 -36.50 -9.16 0.99
N GLU A 167 -37.09 -10.17 0.37
CA GLU A 167 -37.66 -11.33 1.06
C GLU A 167 -36.59 -12.42 1.26
N VAL A 168 -36.48 -12.95 2.48
CA VAL A 168 -35.50 -13.98 2.82
C VAL A 168 -35.86 -15.30 2.13
N SER A 169 -35.02 -15.77 1.20
CA SER A 169 -35.23 -17.03 0.46
C SER A 169 -34.57 -18.25 1.10
N GLY A 170 -33.64 -18.04 2.03
CA GLY A 170 -32.88 -19.13 2.66
C GLY A 170 -31.68 -18.66 3.48
N PHE A 171 -30.92 -19.64 3.95
CA PHE A 171 -29.70 -19.46 4.73
C PHE A 171 -28.54 -20.26 4.17
N CYS A 172 -27.32 -19.73 4.23
CA CYS A 172 -26.13 -20.36 3.66
C CYS A 172 -24.86 -20.16 4.50
N ASN A 173 -23.87 -21.01 4.23
CA ASN A 173 -22.48 -20.83 4.63
C ASN A 173 -21.63 -20.50 3.40
N SER A 174 -20.56 -19.72 3.57
CA SER A 174 -19.63 -19.37 2.49
C SER A 174 -18.18 -19.62 2.92
N LEU A 175 -17.34 -20.06 1.97
CA LEU A 175 -15.89 -20.17 2.19
C LEU A 175 -15.20 -18.81 2.28
N ASP A 176 -15.84 -17.73 1.84
CA ASP A 176 -15.36 -16.36 2.09
C ASP A 176 -15.36 -16.01 3.59
N TYR A 177 -16.06 -16.82 4.40
CA TYR A 177 -16.39 -16.57 5.79
C TYR A 177 -16.42 -17.87 6.61
N ILE A 178 -15.27 -18.54 6.71
CA ILE A 178 -15.11 -19.85 7.36
C ILE A 178 -15.30 -19.75 8.88
N MET A 179 -14.76 -18.70 9.52
CA MET A 179 -14.79 -18.50 10.99
C MET A 179 -15.91 -17.54 11.39
N ASN A 180 -16.83 -17.87 12.29
CA ASN A 180 -18.00 -17.04 12.57
C ASN A 180 -17.71 -15.72 13.31
N ARG A 181 -16.63 -15.66 14.10
CA ARG A 181 -16.20 -14.46 14.85
C ARG A 181 -15.45 -13.41 14.04
N THR A 182 -14.92 -13.75 12.87
CA THR A 182 -14.14 -12.81 12.03
C THR A 182 -14.88 -12.50 10.74
N ARG A 183 -15.64 -11.41 10.75
CA ARG A 183 -16.29 -10.84 9.56
C ARG A 183 -15.66 -9.51 9.12
N GLY A 184 -14.80 -8.95 9.98
CA GLY A 184 -14.06 -7.72 9.72
C GLY A 184 -14.94 -6.48 9.86
N TYR A 185 -14.35 -5.34 9.50
CA TYR A 185 -15.03 -4.05 9.49
C TYR A 185 -15.35 -3.64 8.06
N SER A 186 -16.46 -2.92 7.89
CA SER A 186 -16.83 -2.28 6.63
C SER A 186 -15.70 -1.37 6.19
N GLN A 187 -15.15 -1.63 5.00
CA GLN A 187 -14.13 -0.77 4.38
C GLN A 187 -14.70 0.61 4.01
N ARG A 188 -16.02 0.76 4.07
CA ARG A 188 -16.78 1.99 3.81
C ARG A 188 -17.13 2.78 5.08
N GLY A 189 -16.61 2.37 6.25
CA GLY A 189 -16.77 3.11 7.51
C GLY A 189 -18.08 2.89 8.27
N LEU A 190 -18.90 1.90 7.90
CA LEU A 190 -20.19 1.62 8.55
C LEU A 190 -20.09 0.86 9.89
N GLY A 191 -18.90 0.38 10.28
CA GLY A 191 -18.68 -0.39 11.50
C GLY A 191 -18.37 -1.87 11.26
N GLU A 192 -18.56 -2.71 12.27
CA GLU A 192 -18.29 -4.15 12.19
C GLU A 192 -19.34 -4.87 11.33
N ILE A 193 -18.90 -5.71 10.40
CA ILE A 193 -19.79 -6.54 9.59
C ILE A 193 -20.28 -7.69 10.46
N GLN A 194 -21.59 -7.80 10.68
CA GLN A 194 -22.16 -8.84 11.55
C GLN A 194 -22.69 -10.06 10.80
N GLY A 195 -22.82 -9.96 9.48
CA GLY A 195 -23.22 -11.05 8.62
C GLY A 195 -23.03 -10.71 7.15
N PHE A 196 -23.28 -11.70 6.30
CA PHE A 196 -23.28 -11.51 4.86
C PHE A 196 -24.60 -11.99 4.24
N ALA A 197 -24.84 -11.59 3.00
CA ALA A 197 -26.01 -12.00 2.24
C ALA A 197 -25.71 -12.04 0.75
N TYR A 198 -26.51 -12.79 0.01
CA TYR A 198 -26.47 -12.86 -1.45
C TYR A 198 -27.80 -12.43 -2.07
N ILE A 199 -27.74 -11.61 -3.12
CA ILE A 199 -28.88 -11.18 -3.95
C ILE A 199 -28.59 -11.46 -5.44
N ASP A 200 -29.59 -11.27 -6.31
CA ASP A 200 -29.38 -11.39 -7.76
C ASP A 200 -28.40 -10.30 -8.28
N ALA A 201 -27.49 -10.68 -9.19
CA ALA A 201 -26.53 -9.74 -9.76
C ALA A 201 -27.19 -8.56 -10.48
N GLY A 202 -28.39 -8.76 -11.05
CA GLY A 202 -29.15 -7.72 -11.73
C GLY A 202 -29.76 -6.67 -10.80
N GLU A 203 -29.64 -6.80 -9.48
CA GLU A 203 -30.07 -5.78 -8.50
C GLU A 203 -29.00 -4.70 -8.28
N PHE A 204 -27.75 -4.92 -8.70
CA PHE A 204 -26.69 -3.92 -8.63
C PHE A 204 -26.72 -2.97 -9.85
N ASN A 205 -26.46 -1.69 -9.62
CA ASN A 205 -26.36 -0.62 -10.65
C ASN A 205 -24.91 -0.10 -10.83
N ASP A 206 -23.94 -0.63 -10.09
CA ASP A 206 -22.56 -0.16 -10.08
C ASP A 206 -21.64 -1.11 -10.89
N LYS A 207 -20.36 -0.77 -11.04
CA LYS A 207 -19.34 -1.65 -11.61
C LYS A 207 -19.01 -2.81 -10.66
N PRO A 208 -18.54 -3.97 -11.16
CA PRO A 208 -18.10 -5.06 -10.29
C PRO A 208 -16.99 -4.61 -9.35
N THR A 209 -17.05 -4.96 -8.08
CA THR A 209 -16.07 -4.58 -7.05
C THR A 209 -15.04 -5.68 -6.79
N ILE A 210 -15.30 -6.89 -7.28
CA ILE A 210 -14.53 -8.10 -7.02
C ILE A 210 -14.22 -8.81 -8.33
N ALA A 211 -13.00 -9.37 -8.45
CA ALA A 211 -12.67 -10.37 -9.45
C ALA A 211 -12.13 -11.64 -8.77
N ARG A 212 -12.65 -12.79 -9.22
CA ARG A 212 -12.29 -14.12 -8.71
C ARG A 212 -11.61 -14.91 -9.82
N LEU A 213 -10.37 -15.33 -9.61
CA LEU A 213 -9.54 -15.99 -10.62
C LEU A 213 -9.23 -17.44 -10.21
N ILE A 214 -9.28 -18.37 -11.16
CA ILE A 214 -8.78 -19.76 -11.01
C ILE A 214 -7.84 -20.07 -12.17
N TYR A 215 -6.68 -20.65 -11.87
CA TYR A 215 -5.66 -21.03 -12.84
C TYR A 215 -5.74 -22.52 -13.19
N LYS A 216 -5.47 -22.87 -14.44
CA LYS A 216 -5.66 -24.25 -14.95
C LYS A 216 -4.83 -25.29 -14.20
N ASP A 217 -3.57 -24.95 -13.90
CA ASP A 217 -2.64 -25.87 -13.24
C ASP A 217 -2.85 -25.97 -11.72
N SER A 218 -3.63 -25.08 -11.11
CA SER A 218 -3.85 -25.07 -9.67
C SER A 218 -4.72 -26.25 -9.21
N LYS A 219 -5.65 -26.70 -10.05
CA LYS A 219 -6.62 -27.80 -9.78
C LYS A 219 -5.95 -29.16 -9.48
N LYS A 220 -4.65 -29.32 -9.73
CA LYS A 220 -3.87 -30.54 -9.50
C LYS A 220 -3.35 -30.70 -8.07
N TYR A 221 -3.37 -29.62 -7.28
CA TYR A 221 -2.70 -29.53 -5.99
C TYR A 221 -3.70 -29.15 -4.88
N ASP A 222 -3.48 -29.63 -3.67
CA ASP A 222 -4.23 -29.16 -2.50
C ASP A 222 -3.71 -27.78 -2.08
N THR A 223 -4.58 -26.94 -1.51
CA THR A 223 -4.25 -25.56 -1.13
C THR A 223 -3.09 -25.48 -0.13
N SER A 224 -2.93 -26.54 0.67
CA SER A 224 -1.87 -26.65 1.66
C SER A 224 -0.50 -27.02 1.09
N ASP A 225 -0.45 -27.55 -0.14
CA ASP A 225 0.76 -28.05 -0.79
C ASP A 225 1.75 -26.93 -1.08
N LYS A 226 3.04 -27.29 -1.17
CA LYS A 226 4.11 -26.33 -1.46
C LYS A 226 4.07 -25.91 -2.93
N GLU A 227 3.75 -26.85 -3.81
CA GLU A 227 3.61 -26.71 -5.24
C GLU A 227 2.50 -25.72 -5.59
N TYR A 228 1.32 -25.87 -4.99
CA TYR A 228 0.21 -24.91 -5.11
C TYR A 228 0.65 -23.50 -4.73
N LYS A 229 1.27 -23.36 -3.54
CA LYS A 229 1.70 -22.05 -3.03
C LYS A 229 2.74 -21.39 -3.93
N ASN A 230 3.69 -22.15 -4.46
CA ASN A 230 4.70 -21.61 -5.38
C ASN A 230 4.06 -21.15 -6.70
N LEU A 231 3.17 -21.96 -7.28
CA LEU A 231 2.44 -21.62 -8.51
C LEU A 231 1.63 -20.33 -8.34
N ILE A 232 0.76 -20.30 -7.33
CA ILE A 232 -0.13 -19.14 -7.10
C ILE A 232 0.66 -17.93 -6.61
N SER A 233 1.74 -18.09 -5.85
CA SER A 233 2.60 -16.97 -5.46
C SER A 233 3.23 -16.31 -6.70
N SER A 234 3.65 -17.07 -7.70
CA SER A 234 4.20 -16.51 -8.94
C SER A 234 3.14 -15.71 -9.71
N LYS A 235 1.94 -16.27 -9.87
CA LYS A 235 0.82 -15.58 -10.56
C LYS A 235 0.35 -14.33 -9.80
N PHE A 236 0.27 -14.42 -8.47
CA PHE A 236 -0.03 -13.30 -7.58
C PHE A 236 0.98 -12.14 -7.74
N GLN A 237 2.28 -12.44 -7.76
CA GLN A 237 3.30 -11.38 -7.92
C GLN A 237 3.21 -10.72 -9.30
N SER A 238 2.95 -11.48 -10.37
CA SER A 238 2.72 -10.92 -11.71
C SER A 238 1.55 -9.93 -11.70
N LEU A 239 0.37 -10.35 -11.24
CA LEU A 239 -0.81 -9.49 -11.19
C LEU A 239 -0.61 -8.27 -10.26
N LYS A 240 0.08 -8.45 -9.13
CA LYS A 240 0.42 -7.34 -8.23
C LYS A 240 1.30 -6.30 -8.91
N ILE A 241 2.27 -6.72 -9.73
CA ILE A 241 3.11 -5.82 -10.52
C ILE A 241 2.28 -5.08 -11.57
N ASP A 242 1.44 -5.78 -12.32
CA ASP A 242 0.62 -5.19 -13.38
C ASP A 242 -0.40 -4.17 -12.83
N MET A 243 -0.94 -4.43 -11.62
CA MET A 243 -1.90 -3.53 -10.96
C MET A 243 -1.24 -2.46 -10.07
N ARG A 244 0.08 -2.42 -9.94
CA ARG A 244 0.80 -1.58 -8.95
C ARG A 244 0.44 -0.09 -9.04
N TYR A 245 0.30 0.43 -10.26
CA TYR A 245 0.05 1.86 -10.52
C TYR A 245 -1.44 2.21 -10.64
N ARG A 246 -2.34 1.22 -10.59
CA ARG A 246 -3.78 1.45 -10.74
C ARG A 246 -4.37 2.37 -9.66
N PRO A 247 -4.02 2.23 -8.36
CA PRO A 247 -4.47 3.17 -7.33
C PRO A 247 -4.11 4.63 -7.64
N SER A 248 -2.83 4.90 -7.97
CA SER A 248 -2.34 6.26 -8.22
C SER A 248 -2.93 6.86 -9.50
N ASN A 249 -2.98 6.08 -10.60
CA ASN A 249 -3.59 6.53 -11.87
C ASN A 249 -5.07 6.86 -11.69
N ARG A 250 -5.79 6.07 -10.87
CA ARG A 250 -7.19 6.32 -10.59
C ARG A 250 -7.40 7.53 -9.70
N LEU A 251 -6.53 7.76 -8.72
CA LEU A 251 -6.55 8.99 -7.92
C LEU A 251 -6.36 10.22 -8.81
N GLU A 252 -5.40 10.19 -9.73
CA GLU A 252 -5.14 11.28 -10.68
C GLU A 252 -6.36 11.56 -11.56
N LYS A 253 -6.99 10.51 -12.11
CA LYS A 253 -8.23 10.63 -12.90
C LYS A 253 -9.38 11.23 -12.08
N ILE A 254 -9.58 10.81 -10.83
CA ILE A 254 -10.62 11.39 -9.96
C ILE A 254 -10.31 12.86 -9.64
N LYS A 255 -9.05 13.20 -9.34
CA LYS A 255 -8.62 14.59 -9.13
C LYS A 255 -8.82 15.45 -10.38
N GLY A 256 -8.55 14.89 -11.56
CA GLY A 256 -8.80 15.53 -12.85
C GLY A 256 -10.28 15.85 -13.04
N ASN A 257 -11.16 14.85 -12.85
CA ASN A 257 -12.61 15.05 -12.95
C ASN A 257 -13.12 16.11 -11.96
N ILE A 258 -12.70 16.08 -10.69
CA ILE A 258 -13.07 17.10 -9.70
C ILE A 258 -12.55 18.47 -10.13
N SER A 259 -11.33 18.57 -10.66
CA SER A 259 -10.79 19.82 -11.16
C SER A 259 -11.57 20.37 -12.37
N ASP A 260 -12.04 19.50 -13.25
CA ASP A 260 -12.88 19.89 -14.39
C ASP A 260 -14.27 20.32 -13.94
N ASP A 261 -14.85 19.67 -12.93
CA ASP A 261 -16.11 20.10 -12.31
C ASP A 261 -15.97 21.48 -11.65
N ILE A 262 -14.84 21.76 -10.98
CA ILE A 262 -14.52 23.09 -10.45
C ILE A 262 -14.45 24.13 -11.57
N LYS A 263 -13.71 23.85 -12.66
CA LYS A 263 -13.61 24.75 -13.82
C LYS A 263 -14.97 24.99 -14.46
N ASN A 264 -15.80 23.95 -14.59
CA ASN A 264 -17.16 24.06 -15.10
C ASN A 264 -18.04 24.92 -14.17
N GLY A 265 -17.89 24.78 -12.85
CA GLY A 265 -18.52 25.64 -11.86
C GLY A 265 -18.10 27.11 -12.02
N GLU A 266 -16.80 27.38 -12.16
CA GLU A 266 -16.26 28.72 -12.38
C GLU A 266 -16.78 29.32 -13.70
N GLY A 267 -16.88 28.52 -14.76
CA GLY A 267 -17.50 28.89 -16.03
C GLY A 267 -18.98 29.27 -15.88
N LYS A 268 -19.77 28.49 -15.12
CA LYS A 268 -21.18 28.83 -14.81
C LYS A 268 -21.30 30.15 -14.06
N ILE A 269 -20.38 30.44 -13.13
CA ILE A 269 -20.33 31.73 -12.42
C ILE A 269 -20.01 32.87 -13.41
N ALA A 270 -19.03 32.69 -14.29
CA ALA A 270 -18.67 33.69 -15.29
C ALA A 270 -19.83 33.98 -16.26
N ASP A 271 -20.51 32.94 -16.75
CA ASP A 271 -21.69 33.06 -17.61
C ASP A 271 -22.84 33.78 -16.90
N ALA A 272 -23.15 33.41 -15.66
CA ALA A 272 -24.19 34.06 -14.85
C ALA A 272 -23.87 35.55 -14.64
N ARG A 273 -22.62 35.89 -14.31
CA ARG A 273 -22.16 37.29 -14.19
C ARG A 273 -22.26 38.05 -15.50
N MET A 274 -21.90 37.44 -16.63
CA MET A 274 -21.97 38.07 -17.95
C MET A 274 -23.43 38.32 -18.38
N GLN A 275 -24.36 37.42 -18.07
CA GLN A 275 -25.79 37.63 -18.27
C GLN A 275 -26.32 38.82 -17.46
N LEU A 276 -25.83 38.99 -16.23
CA LEU A 276 -26.18 40.09 -15.34
C LEU A 276 -25.65 41.44 -15.86
N ILE A 277 -24.40 41.48 -16.35
CA ILE A 277 -23.81 42.66 -17.01
C ILE A 277 -24.62 43.04 -18.25
N ASN A 278 -24.93 42.08 -19.13
CA ASN A 278 -25.71 42.33 -20.34
C ASN A 278 -27.14 42.85 -20.03
N ALA A 279 -27.78 42.33 -18.97
CA ALA A 279 -29.07 42.82 -18.51
C ALA A 279 -28.97 44.25 -17.94
N LYS A 280 -27.89 44.56 -17.19
CA LYS A 280 -27.61 45.90 -16.66
C LYS A 280 -27.38 46.92 -17.78
N ASP A 281 -26.61 46.56 -18.80
CA ASP A 281 -26.35 47.41 -19.97
C ASP A 281 -27.63 47.74 -20.75
N LYS A 282 -28.52 46.75 -20.93
CA LYS A 282 -29.85 46.98 -21.54
C LYS A 282 -30.69 47.96 -20.72
N LEU A 283 -30.64 47.85 -19.38
CA LEU A 283 -31.34 48.76 -18.48
C LEU A 283 -30.79 50.19 -18.58
N GLU A 284 -29.46 50.36 -18.63
CA GLU A 284 -28.83 51.68 -18.81
C GLU A 284 -29.13 52.30 -20.16
N ARG A 285 -29.11 51.53 -21.25
CA ARG A 285 -29.53 52.02 -22.57
C ARG A 285 -30.99 52.49 -22.56
N GLY A 286 -31.89 51.71 -21.95
CA GLY A 286 -33.29 52.10 -21.76
C GLY A 286 -33.46 53.40 -20.96
N ARG A 287 -32.64 53.63 -19.92
CA ARG A 287 -32.62 54.89 -19.15
C ARG A 287 -32.15 56.08 -20.01
N ASN A 288 -31.09 55.89 -20.79
CA ASN A 288 -30.55 56.93 -21.66
C ASN A 288 -31.50 57.28 -22.82
N ASP A 289 -32.17 56.29 -23.41
CA ASP A 289 -33.15 56.51 -24.48
C ASP A 289 -34.41 57.22 -23.95
N LEU A 290 -34.86 56.89 -22.73
CA LEU A 290 -35.95 57.62 -22.07
C LEU A 290 -35.58 59.09 -21.83
N LYS A 291 -34.34 59.36 -21.40
CA LYS A 291 -33.85 60.73 -21.17
C LYS A 291 -33.79 61.53 -22.47
N LYS A 292 -33.25 60.95 -23.56
CA LYS A 292 -33.28 61.58 -24.89
C LYS A 292 -34.71 61.85 -25.38
N GLY A 293 -35.64 60.94 -25.13
CA GLY A 293 -37.06 61.11 -25.43
C GLY A 293 -37.72 62.24 -24.64
N GLN A 294 -37.34 62.44 -23.38
CA GLN A 294 -37.79 63.57 -22.56
C GLN A 294 -37.28 64.91 -23.08
N ASP A 295 -35.99 65.00 -23.43
CA ASP A 295 -35.38 66.21 -23.97
C ASP A 295 -36.00 66.62 -25.33
N GLN A 296 -36.33 65.64 -26.18
CA GLN A 296 -37.03 65.88 -27.46
C GLN A 296 -38.47 66.36 -27.26
N TYR A 297 -39.18 65.85 -26.25
CA TYR A 297 -40.53 66.30 -25.91
C TYR A 297 -40.56 67.76 -25.42
N GLU A 298 -39.60 68.16 -24.57
CA GLU A 298 -39.49 69.55 -24.10
C GLU A 298 -39.13 70.54 -25.21
N LYS A 299 -38.23 70.17 -26.14
CA LYS A 299 -37.91 71.01 -27.30
C LYS A 299 -39.10 71.18 -28.25
N GLY A 300 -39.80 70.09 -28.57
CA GLY A 300 -40.99 70.13 -29.44
C GLY A 300 -42.15 70.93 -28.85
N LEU A 301 -42.31 70.96 -27.52
CA LEU A 301 -43.31 71.76 -26.84
C LEU A 301 -43.03 73.28 -26.95
N LYS A 302 -41.75 73.69 -26.88
CA LYS A 302 -41.33 75.09 -27.03
C LYS A 302 -41.47 75.62 -28.46
N GLU A 303 -41.10 74.82 -29.47
CA GLU A 303 -41.26 75.20 -30.89
C GLU A 303 -42.74 75.38 -31.28
N PHE A 304 -43.62 74.51 -30.80
CA PHE A 304 -45.07 74.58 -31.07
C PHE A 304 -45.72 75.85 -30.49
N GLN A 305 -45.26 76.32 -29.32
CA GLN A 305 -45.77 77.55 -28.71
C GLN A 305 -45.28 78.82 -29.41
N SER A 306 -44.09 78.81 -30.02
CA SER A 306 -43.54 79.93 -30.79
C SER A 306 -44.25 80.13 -32.13
N GLN A 307 -44.49 79.05 -32.88
CA GLN A 307 -45.16 79.09 -34.19
C GLN A 307 -46.63 79.55 -34.12
N LYS A 308 -47.32 79.27 -33.00
CA LYS A 308 -48.70 79.72 -32.77
C LYS A 308 -48.83 81.25 -32.64
N LYS A 309 -47.79 81.93 -32.15
CA LYS A 309 -47.81 83.37 -31.86
C LYS A 309 -47.53 84.22 -33.12
N GLU A 310 -46.58 83.82 -33.96
CA GLU A 310 -46.26 84.54 -35.21
C GLU A 310 -47.38 84.48 -36.27
N GLY A 311 -48.19 83.41 -36.27
CA GLY A 311 -49.31 83.26 -37.20
C GLY A 311 -50.51 84.18 -36.89
N GLN A 312 -50.70 84.59 -35.64
CA GLN A 312 -51.80 85.47 -35.23
C GLN A 312 -51.57 86.94 -35.62
N ASP A 313 -50.32 87.38 -35.68
CA ASP A 313 -49.96 88.78 -35.97
C ASP A 313 -50.08 89.12 -37.47
N LYS A 314 -49.84 88.16 -38.38
CA LYS A 314 -49.91 88.36 -39.84
C LYS A 314 -51.33 88.40 -40.41
N LEU A 315 -52.32 87.83 -39.70
CA LEU A 315 -53.71 87.73 -40.16
C LEU A 315 -54.49 89.06 -40.01
N THR A 316 -54.03 89.94 -39.12
CA THR A 316 -54.73 91.17 -38.75
C THR A 316 -54.46 92.31 -39.74
N ASP A 317 -53.26 92.37 -40.33
CA ASP A 317 -52.83 93.44 -41.27
C ASP A 317 -53.44 93.29 -42.68
N SER A 318 -53.72 92.04 -43.08
CA SER A 318 -54.17 91.71 -44.44
C SER A 318 -55.69 91.96 -44.66
N LYS A 319 -56.46 92.19 -43.59
CA LYS A 319 -57.94 92.34 -43.62
C LYS A 319 -58.41 93.74 -44.05
N TYR A 320 -57.56 94.76 -43.90
CA TYR A 320 -57.91 96.17 -44.18
C TYR A 320 -57.76 96.55 -45.66
N LYS A 321 -56.80 95.96 -46.38
CA LYS A 321 -56.46 96.32 -47.77
C LYS A 321 -57.40 95.69 -48.83
N LEU A 322 -58.16 94.67 -48.46
CA LEU A 322 -59.01 93.87 -49.35
C LEU A 322 -60.40 94.49 -49.66
N SER A 323 -60.88 95.41 -48.81
CA SER A 323 -62.27 95.90 -48.90
C SER A 323 -62.52 96.91 -50.02
N LYS A 324 -61.48 97.60 -50.51
CA LYS A 324 -61.64 98.74 -51.43
C LYS A 324 -61.60 98.35 -52.91
N ALA A 325 -60.90 97.27 -53.25
CA ALA A 325 -60.68 96.92 -54.65
C ALA A 325 -61.83 96.06 -55.25
N LYS A 326 -62.75 95.53 -54.41
CA LYS A 326 -63.71 94.46 -54.74
C LYS A 326 -64.94 94.88 -55.56
N GLY A 327 -65.07 96.16 -55.90
CA GLY A 327 -66.16 96.66 -56.74
C GLY A 327 -66.01 96.31 -58.22
N ASP A 328 -64.81 96.47 -58.78
CA ASP A 328 -64.69 96.70 -60.22
C ASP A 328 -64.21 95.49 -61.05
N LEU A 329 -63.70 94.41 -60.42
CA LEU A 329 -63.18 93.24 -61.16
C LEU A 329 -64.23 92.13 -61.43
N ASN A 330 -65.40 92.18 -60.80
CA ASN A 330 -66.34 91.05 -60.77
C ASN A 330 -67.02 90.72 -62.11
N LYS A 331 -66.85 91.54 -63.16
CA LYS A 331 -67.51 91.32 -64.46
C LYS A 331 -66.60 90.75 -65.56
N ALA A 332 -65.28 90.78 -65.39
CA ALA A 332 -64.31 90.33 -66.42
C ALA A 332 -63.53 89.05 -66.04
N ASP A 333 -63.63 88.58 -64.78
CA ASP A 333 -62.88 87.44 -64.22
C ASP A 333 -63.52 86.07 -64.44
N LYS A 334 -64.77 86.03 -64.93
CA LYS A 334 -65.52 84.77 -65.05
C LYS A 334 -65.02 83.86 -66.19
N ASP A 335 -64.45 84.43 -67.25
CA ASP A 335 -64.14 83.67 -68.47
C ASP A 335 -62.65 83.28 -68.62
N LEU A 336 -61.71 83.89 -67.89
CA LEU A 336 -60.28 83.50 -67.94
C LEU A 336 -59.94 82.33 -67.00
N LYS A 337 -60.75 82.08 -65.97
CA LYS A 337 -60.47 81.10 -64.90
C LYS A 337 -60.52 79.64 -65.35
N GLU A 338 -61.07 79.34 -66.51
CA GLU A 338 -61.20 77.97 -67.00
C GLU A 338 -60.00 77.50 -67.84
N GLY A 339 -59.33 78.41 -68.56
CA GLY A 339 -58.19 78.09 -69.43
C GLY A 339 -56.87 77.83 -68.68
N LYS A 340 -56.58 78.59 -67.63
CA LYS A 340 -55.33 78.43 -66.84
C LYS A 340 -55.29 77.14 -66.01
N LYS A 341 -56.47 76.60 -65.67
CA LYS A 341 -56.62 75.39 -64.84
C LYS A 341 -56.13 74.10 -65.52
N LYS A 342 -55.98 74.08 -66.86
CA LYS A 342 -55.52 72.91 -67.61
C LYS A 342 -54.01 72.90 -67.88
N LEU A 343 -53.35 74.06 -67.95
CA LEU A 343 -51.92 74.17 -68.23
C LEU A 343 -51.05 73.88 -66.98
N ASP A 344 -51.49 74.33 -65.80
CA ASP A 344 -50.73 74.19 -64.55
C ASP A 344 -50.68 72.74 -64.02
N ASN A 345 -51.62 71.88 -64.40
CA ASN A 345 -51.58 70.45 -64.04
C ASN A 345 -50.52 69.69 -64.87
N GLY A 346 -50.40 69.97 -66.18
CA GLY A 346 -49.45 69.26 -67.05
C GLY A 346 -47.97 69.56 -66.76
N LYS A 347 -47.65 70.73 -66.19
CA LYS A 347 -46.28 71.10 -65.81
C LYS A 347 -45.84 70.50 -64.46
N LYS A 348 -46.79 70.20 -63.59
CA LYS A 348 -46.55 69.55 -62.29
C LYS A 348 -46.21 68.06 -62.49
N ASP A 349 -46.99 67.39 -63.34
CA ASP A 349 -46.80 65.97 -63.63
C ASP A 349 -45.46 65.65 -64.33
N LEU A 350 -44.95 66.57 -65.17
CA LEU A 350 -43.66 66.41 -65.88
C LEU A 350 -42.43 66.57 -64.96
N ASN A 351 -42.50 67.48 -63.98
CA ASN A 351 -41.41 67.72 -63.03
C ASN A 351 -41.34 66.65 -61.93
N ASP A 352 -42.49 66.14 -61.48
CA ASP A 352 -42.55 65.02 -60.53
C ASP A 352 -41.95 63.74 -61.16
N ALA A 353 -42.20 63.48 -62.45
CA ALA A 353 -41.61 62.35 -63.19
C ALA A 353 -40.07 62.47 -63.34
N LYS A 354 -39.55 63.67 -63.60
CA LYS A 354 -38.10 63.91 -63.77
C LYS A 354 -37.33 63.80 -62.45
N SER A 355 -37.87 64.36 -61.37
CA SER A 355 -37.28 64.25 -60.03
C SER A 355 -37.22 62.80 -59.54
N GLN A 356 -38.18 61.96 -59.98
CA GLN A 356 -38.26 60.55 -59.63
C GLN A 356 -37.28 59.68 -60.44
N ILE A 357 -36.93 60.07 -61.68
CA ILE A 357 -35.86 59.41 -62.47
C ILE A 357 -34.47 59.70 -61.87
N ASP A 358 -34.20 60.93 -61.46
CA ASP A 358 -32.91 61.33 -60.90
C ASP A 358 -32.65 60.67 -59.52
N GLU A 359 -33.66 60.62 -58.64
CA GLU A 359 -33.58 59.86 -57.38
C GLU A 359 -33.33 58.36 -57.59
N ASN A 360 -33.89 57.77 -58.65
CA ASN A 360 -33.74 56.35 -58.93
C ASN A 360 -32.37 56.01 -59.55
N ARG A 361 -31.75 56.92 -60.31
CA ARG A 361 -30.36 56.78 -60.80
C ARG A 361 -29.34 56.84 -59.66
N GLU A 362 -29.49 57.76 -58.71
CA GLU A 362 -28.60 57.83 -57.55
C GLU A 362 -28.71 56.56 -56.67
N LYS A 363 -29.92 56.04 -56.45
CA LYS A 363 -30.14 54.79 -55.70
C LYS A 363 -29.52 53.57 -56.40
N LEU A 364 -29.54 53.52 -57.74
CA LEU A 364 -28.92 52.44 -58.53
C LEU A 364 -27.38 52.50 -58.45
N GLN A 365 -26.79 53.70 -58.49
CA GLN A 365 -25.34 53.90 -58.38
C GLN A 365 -24.80 53.58 -56.98
N ASP A 366 -25.56 53.92 -55.93
CA ASP A 366 -25.26 53.53 -54.55
C ASP A 366 -25.39 52.00 -54.35
N GLY A 367 -26.38 51.37 -54.98
CA GLY A 367 -26.53 49.91 -55.04
C GLY A 367 -25.33 49.20 -55.69
N TYR A 368 -24.83 49.71 -56.83
CA TYR A 368 -23.64 49.18 -57.49
C TYR A 368 -22.37 49.30 -56.62
N ARG A 369 -22.17 50.42 -55.93
CA ARG A 369 -21.03 50.58 -54.98
C ARG A 369 -21.12 49.60 -53.82
N LYS A 370 -22.31 49.36 -53.27
CA LYS A 370 -22.53 48.38 -52.20
C LYS A 370 -22.26 46.94 -52.64
N TYR A 371 -22.64 46.58 -53.86
CA TYR A 371 -22.38 45.26 -54.43
C TYR A 371 -20.88 44.99 -54.67
N GLU A 372 -20.14 45.95 -55.25
CA GLU A 372 -18.69 45.83 -55.45
C GLU A 372 -17.91 45.80 -54.13
N ASN A 373 -18.31 46.62 -53.15
CA ASN A 373 -17.73 46.58 -51.79
C ASN A 373 -17.96 45.22 -51.11
N GLY A 374 -19.18 44.66 -51.21
CA GLY A 374 -19.49 43.34 -50.66
C GLY A 374 -18.68 42.20 -51.30
N LYS A 375 -18.44 42.28 -52.62
CA LYS A 375 -17.59 41.32 -53.35
C LYS A 375 -16.12 41.42 -52.92
N GLY A 376 -15.62 42.64 -52.68
CA GLY A 376 -14.29 42.87 -52.11
C GLY A 376 -14.13 42.32 -50.70
N GLN A 377 -15.14 42.50 -49.83
CA GLN A 377 -15.14 41.98 -48.45
C GLN A 377 -15.21 40.45 -48.40
N LEU A 378 -15.97 39.81 -49.31
CA LEU A 378 -16.04 38.35 -49.41
C LEU A 378 -14.67 37.75 -49.77
N LYS A 379 -14.00 38.31 -50.79
CA LYS A 379 -12.68 37.87 -51.24
C LYS A 379 -11.61 38.03 -50.15
N ALA A 380 -11.60 39.18 -49.46
CA ALA A 380 -10.70 39.41 -48.33
C ALA A 380 -10.95 38.45 -47.16
N GLY A 381 -12.21 38.06 -46.92
CA GLY A 381 -12.58 37.04 -45.93
C GLY A 381 -12.09 35.64 -46.31
N GLU A 382 -12.23 35.24 -47.57
CA GLU A 382 -11.78 33.94 -48.09
C GLU A 382 -10.24 33.80 -48.06
N GLU A 383 -9.51 34.87 -48.41
CA GLU A 383 -8.04 34.92 -48.31
C GLU A 383 -7.58 34.84 -46.84
N ALA A 384 -8.25 35.54 -45.91
CA ALA A 384 -7.96 35.47 -44.48
C ALA A 384 -8.30 34.11 -43.84
N LEU A 385 -9.29 33.39 -44.38
CA LEU A 385 -9.61 32.03 -43.96
C LEU A 385 -8.52 31.04 -44.40
N SER A 386 -8.07 31.13 -45.67
CA SER A 386 -7.01 30.26 -46.18
C SER A 386 -5.68 30.46 -45.44
N GLU A 387 -5.35 31.69 -45.06
CA GLU A 387 -4.14 31.98 -44.27
C GLU A 387 -4.30 31.49 -42.82
N GLY A 388 -5.47 31.66 -42.22
CA GLY A 388 -5.79 31.12 -40.90
C GLY A 388 -5.69 29.59 -40.84
N GLU A 389 -6.16 28.88 -41.87
CA GLU A 389 -6.08 27.41 -41.98
C GLU A 389 -4.63 26.91 -42.08
N LYS A 390 -3.73 27.66 -42.75
CA LYS A 390 -2.29 27.35 -42.74
C LYS A 390 -1.66 27.55 -41.36
N GLN A 391 -1.96 28.66 -40.70
CA GLN A 391 -1.44 28.97 -39.35
C GLN A 391 -1.95 27.99 -38.28
N LEU A 392 -3.17 27.47 -38.44
CA LEU A 392 -3.71 26.39 -37.61
C LEU A 392 -2.94 25.08 -37.80
N ALA A 393 -2.60 24.73 -39.05
CA ALA A 393 -1.80 23.55 -39.36
C ALA A 393 -0.37 23.66 -38.80
N ASP A 394 0.24 24.86 -38.88
CA ASP A 394 1.56 25.11 -38.30
C ASP A 394 1.54 25.05 -36.77
N GLY A 395 0.51 25.62 -36.11
CA GLY A 395 0.30 25.49 -34.67
C GLY A 395 0.11 24.03 -34.23
N ARG A 396 -0.65 23.25 -35.01
CA ARG A 396 -0.83 21.82 -34.77
C ARG A 396 0.48 21.05 -34.89
N LYS A 397 1.30 21.36 -35.89
CA LYS A 397 2.61 20.74 -36.08
C LYS A 397 3.56 21.03 -34.91
N LYS A 398 3.60 22.28 -34.41
CA LYS A 398 4.38 22.63 -33.22
C LYS A 398 3.92 21.87 -31.97
N LEU A 399 2.61 21.72 -31.79
CA LEU A 399 2.05 20.93 -30.70
C LEU A 399 2.46 19.45 -30.81
N ASP A 400 2.34 18.85 -31.99
CA ASP A 400 2.74 17.46 -32.22
C ASP A 400 4.26 17.26 -32.02
N ASP A 401 5.09 18.21 -32.45
CA ASP A 401 6.55 18.20 -32.23
C ASP A 401 6.92 18.34 -30.74
N GLY A 402 6.22 19.20 -29.99
CA GLY A 402 6.37 19.35 -28.53
C GLY A 402 6.01 18.07 -27.79
N TRP A 403 4.89 17.42 -28.15
CA TRP A 403 4.50 16.11 -27.60
C TRP A 403 5.53 15.01 -27.87
N LYS A 404 6.12 15.01 -29.08
CA LYS A 404 7.18 14.05 -29.42
C LYS A 404 8.43 14.26 -28.55
N LYS A 405 8.84 15.51 -28.31
CA LYS A 405 9.96 15.83 -27.39
C LYS A 405 9.66 15.41 -25.95
N ILE A 406 8.43 15.59 -25.46
CA ILE A 406 8.02 15.14 -24.12
C ILE A 406 8.19 13.63 -23.98
N GLU A 407 7.74 12.86 -24.98
CA GLU A 407 7.82 11.40 -24.96
C GLU A 407 9.27 10.91 -24.99
N GLU A 408 10.10 11.49 -25.87
CA GLU A 408 11.54 11.18 -25.93
C GLU A 408 12.26 11.54 -24.61
N SER A 409 11.91 12.65 -23.97
CA SER A 409 12.47 13.08 -22.68
C SER A 409 12.05 12.19 -21.52
N LYS A 410 10.79 11.72 -21.49
CA LYS A 410 10.30 10.78 -20.48
C LYS A 410 11.05 9.45 -20.50
N ILE A 411 11.31 8.91 -21.69
CA ILE A 411 12.09 7.67 -21.86
C ILE A 411 13.52 7.87 -21.33
N LYS A 412 14.18 8.97 -21.69
CA LYS A 412 15.53 9.30 -21.18
C LYS A 412 15.57 9.50 -19.66
N LEU A 413 14.54 10.13 -19.08
CA LEU A 413 14.42 10.30 -17.62
C LEU A 413 14.26 8.97 -16.90
N GLN A 414 13.47 8.05 -17.45
CA GLN A 414 13.31 6.72 -16.90
C GLN A 414 14.63 5.94 -16.95
N GLU A 415 15.33 5.96 -18.09
CA GLU A 415 16.65 5.33 -18.21
C GLU A 415 17.69 5.94 -17.27
N GLY A 416 17.70 7.28 -17.14
CA GLY A 416 18.58 8.01 -16.23
C GLY A 416 18.32 7.70 -14.76
N ARG A 417 17.03 7.60 -14.38
CA ARG A 417 16.61 7.25 -13.00
C ARG A 417 17.04 5.83 -12.62
N ILE A 418 16.87 4.87 -13.53
CA ILE A 418 17.34 3.49 -13.32
C ILE A 418 18.85 3.47 -13.09
N LYS A 419 19.62 4.19 -13.90
CA LYS A 419 21.09 4.28 -13.74
C LYS A 419 21.50 4.97 -12.44
N TYR A 420 20.79 6.02 -12.03
CA TYR A 420 21.05 6.72 -10.78
C TYR A 420 20.74 5.84 -9.55
N GLU A 421 19.61 5.14 -9.55
CA GLU A 421 19.24 4.22 -8.46
C GLU A 421 20.24 3.06 -8.34
N GLN A 422 20.68 2.49 -9.47
CA GLN A 422 21.74 1.49 -9.51
C GLN A 422 23.07 2.05 -8.98
N GLY A 423 23.50 3.23 -9.44
CA GLY A 423 24.72 3.88 -8.98
C GLY A 423 24.69 4.23 -7.48
N LEU A 424 23.53 4.63 -6.95
CA LEU A 424 23.34 4.96 -5.54
C LEU A 424 23.41 3.70 -4.67
N GLN A 425 22.83 2.58 -5.13
CA GLN A 425 22.97 1.29 -4.46
C GLN A 425 24.42 0.81 -4.45
N GLU A 426 25.13 0.88 -5.59
CA GLU A 426 26.54 0.52 -5.69
C GLU A 426 27.42 1.38 -4.75
N TYR A 427 27.21 2.69 -4.73
CA TYR A 427 27.93 3.62 -3.86
C TYR A 427 27.66 3.36 -2.37
N THR A 428 26.39 3.17 -2.00
CA THR A 428 25.99 2.96 -0.59
C THR A 428 26.50 1.63 -0.06
N GLU A 429 26.40 0.57 -0.87
CA GLU A 429 26.93 -0.74 -0.53
C GLU A 429 28.46 -0.76 -0.48
N GLY A 430 29.13 -0.05 -1.40
CA GLY A 430 30.58 0.15 -1.37
C GLY A 430 31.03 0.87 -0.11
N LYS A 431 30.34 1.95 0.28
CA LYS A 431 30.62 2.70 1.51
C LYS A 431 30.40 1.85 2.76
N ARG A 432 29.31 1.08 2.83
CA ARG A 432 29.03 0.16 3.95
C ARG A 432 30.12 -0.91 4.09
N LYS A 433 30.51 -1.57 2.99
CA LYS A 433 31.59 -2.58 2.98
C LYS A 433 32.94 -1.98 3.39
N LEU A 434 33.21 -0.74 3.01
CA LEU A 434 34.41 -0.01 3.39
C LEU A 434 34.47 0.25 4.90
N GLU A 435 33.39 0.78 5.48
CA GLU A 435 33.29 1.04 6.92
C GLU A 435 33.37 -0.25 7.75
N GLU A 436 32.70 -1.32 7.30
CA GLU A 436 32.81 -2.64 7.94
C GLU A 436 34.24 -3.20 7.89
N SER A 437 34.97 -2.96 6.80
CA SER A 437 36.36 -3.40 6.66
C SER A 437 37.30 -2.60 7.56
N LYS A 438 37.11 -1.28 7.65
CA LYS A 438 37.84 -0.41 8.60
C LYS A 438 37.57 -0.83 10.05
N GLY A 439 36.31 -1.11 10.38
CA GLY A 439 35.90 -1.61 11.70
C GLY A 439 36.55 -2.95 12.09
N LYS A 440 36.69 -3.89 11.15
CA LYS A 440 37.36 -5.19 11.40
C LYS A 440 38.84 -5.04 11.74
N ILE A 441 39.54 -4.07 11.15
CA ILE A 441 40.94 -3.79 11.48
C ILE A 441 41.03 -3.20 12.89
N VAL A 442 40.19 -2.22 13.22
CA VAL A 442 40.12 -1.66 14.58
C VAL A 442 39.78 -2.74 15.61
N GLU A 443 38.84 -3.64 15.31
CA GLU A 443 38.51 -4.79 16.16
C GLU A 443 39.69 -5.75 16.34
N THR A 444 40.51 -5.93 15.29
CA THR A 444 41.74 -6.75 15.35
C THR A 444 42.74 -6.16 16.34
N PHE A 445 42.91 -4.83 16.36
CA PHE A 445 43.76 -4.13 17.33
C PHE A 445 43.21 -4.15 18.75
N ASN A 446 41.89 -3.99 18.92
CA ASN A 446 41.24 -4.16 20.22
C ASN A 446 41.47 -5.58 20.78
N LYS A 447 41.40 -6.61 19.92
CA LYS A 447 41.71 -8.01 20.28
C LYS A 447 43.20 -8.27 20.57
N MET A 448 44.09 -7.37 20.14
CA MET A 448 45.50 -7.39 20.53
C MET A 448 45.75 -6.62 21.85
N GLY A 449 44.72 -6.06 22.48
CA GLY A 449 44.84 -5.29 23.74
C GLY A 449 45.07 -3.80 23.55
N ILE A 450 45.13 -3.31 22.31
CA ILE A 450 45.30 -1.88 22.00
C ILE A 450 43.92 -1.26 21.78
N SER A 451 43.39 -0.61 22.82
CA SER A 451 42.06 0.03 22.81
C SER A 451 42.13 1.48 22.34
N ASN A 452 41.01 2.03 21.85
CA ASN A 452 40.87 3.43 21.37
C ASN A 452 41.69 3.80 20.13
N VAL A 453 42.02 2.82 19.28
CA VAL A 453 42.75 3.04 18.03
C VAL A 453 41.75 3.31 16.90
N ASN A 454 41.89 4.42 16.19
CA ASN A 454 41.13 4.66 14.96
C ASN A 454 41.82 3.99 13.75
N TYR A 455 41.17 3.95 12.58
CA TYR A 455 41.73 3.25 11.41
C TYR A 455 43.11 3.79 10.97
N ASP A 456 43.31 5.11 10.97
CA ASP A 456 44.59 5.72 10.54
C ASP A 456 45.73 5.42 11.53
N GLN A 457 45.41 5.42 12.82
CA GLN A 457 46.33 5.00 13.88
C GLN A 457 46.63 3.50 13.78
N ALA A 458 45.62 2.67 13.49
CA ALA A 458 45.80 1.23 13.30
C ALA A 458 46.71 0.95 12.10
N GLN A 459 46.53 1.65 10.98
CA GLN A 459 47.39 1.53 9.81
C GLN A 459 48.85 1.90 10.13
N SER A 460 49.06 2.97 10.88
CA SER A 460 50.39 3.39 11.32
C SER A 460 51.03 2.35 12.25
N LEU A 461 50.26 1.81 13.20
CA LEU A 461 50.68 0.74 14.10
C LEU A 461 51.00 -0.56 13.35
N ILE A 462 50.23 -0.94 12.32
CA ILE A 462 50.56 -2.11 11.47
C ILE A 462 51.98 -1.95 10.91
N ILE A 463 52.34 -0.78 10.39
CA ILE A 463 53.65 -0.52 9.79
C ILE A 463 54.76 -0.61 10.86
N THR A 464 54.59 0.12 11.97
CA THR A 464 55.59 0.18 13.05
C THR A 464 55.79 -1.19 13.70
N MET A 465 54.72 -1.92 13.99
CA MET A 465 54.78 -3.26 14.57
C MET A 465 55.36 -4.28 13.59
N SER A 466 55.03 -4.20 12.29
CA SER A 466 55.60 -5.10 11.28
C SER A 466 57.12 -4.95 11.25
N SER A 467 57.61 -3.70 11.22
CA SER A 467 59.04 -3.41 11.21
C SER A 467 59.75 -3.85 12.50
N ALA A 468 59.11 -3.71 13.66
CA ALA A 468 59.65 -4.19 14.93
C ALA A 468 59.73 -5.73 14.98
N LEU A 469 58.68 -6.42 14.51
CA LEU A 469 58.63 -7.88 14.46
C LEU A 469 59.61 -8.47 13.45
N ASP A 470 59.80 -7.85 12.29
CA ASP A 470 60.78 -8.29 11.29
C ASP A 470 62.21 -8.23 11.84
N ARG A 471 62.53 -7.25 12.70
CA ARG A 471 63.82 -7.16 13.41
C ARG A 471 63.98 -8.22 14.51
N LEU A 472 62.90 -8.56 15.21
CA LEU A 472 62.90 -9.56 16.29
C LEU A 472 62.93 -11.01 15.79
N SER A 473 62.34 -11.29 14.62
CA SER A 473 62.19 -12.65 14.07
C SER A 473 63.48 -13.48 14.05
N PRO A 474 64.66 -12.98 13.60
CA PRO A 474 65.91 -13.76 13.61
C PRO A 474 66.52 -13.95 15.02
N LEU A 475 66.19 -13.07 15.98
CA LEU A 475 66.73 -13.11 17.35
C LEU A 475 65.94 -14.04 18.27
N ILE A 476 64.64 -14.23 18.01
CA ILE A 476 63.77 -15.11 18.79
C ILE A 476 64.24 -16.57 18.72
N ASP A 477 64.67 -17.05 17.54
CA ASP A 477 65.19 -18.41 17.40
C ASP A 477 66.52 -18.61 18.15
N GLN A 478 67.32 -17.55 18.32
CA GLN A 478 68.57 -17.57 19.10
C GLN A 478 68.35 -17.47 20.62
N SER A 479 67.17 -17.04 21.09
CA SER A 479 66.85 -16.83 22.51
C SER A 479 66.53 -18.10 23.30
N LYS A 480 66.15 -19.20 22.63
CA LYS A 480 65.74 -20.44 23.29
C LYS A 480 66.92 -21.09 24.01
N GLY A 481 66.90 -21.05 25.34
CA GLY A 481 67.94 -21.64 26.22
C GLY A 481 69.11 -20.70 26.54
N ILE A 482 69.03 -19.41 26.19
CA ILE A 482 70.12 -18.46 26.44
C ILE A 482 70.40 -18.24 27.94
N ASP A 483 69.36 -18.29 28.78
CA ASP A 483 69.48 -18.14 30.23
C ASP A 483 70.19 -19.32 30.89
N GLU A 484 69.86 -20.54 30.46
CA GLU A 484 70.57 -21.75 30.90
C GLU A 484 72.04 -21.69 30.46
N GLN A 485 72.32 -21.23 29.24
CA GLN A 485 73.69 -21.07 28.75
C GLN A 485 74.47 -20.00 29.54
N ILE A 486 73.85 -18.87 29.90
CA ILE A 486 74.47 -17.83 30.73
C ILE A 486 74.78 -18.36 32.13
N SER A 487 73.83 -19.01 32.79
CA SER A 487 74.04 -19.60 34.12
C SER A 487 75.12 -20.68 34.11
N GLN A 488 75.14 -21.51 33.06
CA GLN A 488 76.17 -22.54 32.91
C GLN A 488 77.56 -21.91 32.72
N SER A 489 77.70 -20.89 31.86
CA SER A 489 78.97 -20.20 31.67
C SER A 489 79.44 -19.46 32.93
N GLN A 490 78.54 -18.86 33.72
CA GLN A 490 78.90 -18.26 35.02
C GLN A 490 79.44 -19.29 36.00
N LYS A 491 78.79 -20.45 36.11
CA LYS A 491 79.23 -21.55 36.97
C LYS A 491 80.58 -22.13 36.51
N ASN A 492 80.79 -22.22 35.19
CA ASN A 492 82.08 -22.62 34.63
C ASN A 492 83.19 -21.62 35.02
N ILE A 493 82.93 -20.31 34.91
CA ILE A 493 83.89 -19.26 35.31
C ILE A 493 84.21 -19.33 36.80
N GLU A 494 83.22 -19.48 37.68
CA GLU A 494 83.43 -19.61 39.12
C GLU A 494 84.28 -20.85 39.44
N ASN A 495 84.01 -21.99 38.79
CA ASN A 495 84.82 -23.19 38.93
C ASN A 495 86.27 -22.95 38.49
N TYR A 496 86.49 -22.29 37.34
CA TYR A 496 87.84 -21.96 36.88
C TYR A 496 88.55 -20.95 37.81
N GLN A 497 87.84 -19.97 38.38
CA GLN A 497 88.41 -19.03 39.36
C GLN A 497 88.82 -19.72 40.66
N ASN A 498 87.98 -20.61 41.18
CA ASN A 498 88.31 -21.39 42.38
C ASN A 498 89.52 -22.31 42.14
N GLN A 499 89.59 -22.95 40.98
CA GLN A 499 90.77 -23.74 40.58
C GLN A 499 92.03 -22.85 40.49
N LYS A 500 91.92 -21.67 39.86
CA LYS A 500 93.01 -20.70 39.77
C LYS A 500 93.49 -20.24 41.15
N ASN A 501 92.59 -19.81 42.03
CA ASN A 501 92.94 -19.33 43.38
C ASN A 501 93.64 -20.42 44.19
N LYS A 502 93.18 -21.68 44.07
CA LYS A 502 93.83 -22.82 44.71
C LYS A 502 95.24 -23.04 44.16
N ILE A 503 95.41 -23.04 42.83
CA ILE A 503 96.72 -23.18 42.19
C ILE A 503 97.63 -21.99 42.55
N GLU A 504 97.11 -20.77 42.70
CA GLU A 504 97.88 -19.60 43.12
C GLU A 504 98.34 -19.69 44.57
N ALA A 505 97.48 -20.14 45.49
CA ALA A 505 97.85 -20.43 46.87
C ALA A 505 98.87 -21.57 46.95
N ASP A 506 98.69 -22.63 46.16
CA ASP A 506 99.64 -23.75 46.05
C ASP A 506 100.99 -23.25 45.52
N ILE A 507 101.00 -22.38 44.49
CA ILE A 507 102.21 -21.73 43.96
C ILE A 507 102.89 -20.85 45.02
N GLU A 508 102.12 -20.07 45.79
CA GLU A 508 102.67 -19.18 46.82
C GLU A 508 103.26 -19.97 48.00
N SER A 509 102.57 -21.03 48.42
CA SER A 509 103.08 -22.00 49.41
C SER A 509 104.36 -22.66 48.92
N LEU A 510 104.38 -23.15 47.67
CA LEU A 510 105.56 -23.79 47.08
C LEU A 510 106.72 -22.80 46.92
N ASN A 511 106.46 -21.53 46.59
CA ASN A 511 107.48 -20.50 46.50
C ASN A 511 108.12 -20.20 47.86
N LYS A 512 107.33 -20.16 48.95
CA LYS A 512 107.88 -20.04 50.31
C LYS A 512 108.71 -21.26 50.69
N GLU A 513 108.21 -22.45 50.38
CA GLU A 513 108.91 -23.72 50.63
C GLU A 513 110.24 -23.78 49.85
N ILE A 514 110.29 -23.29 48.61
CA ILE A 514 111.52 -23.16 47.81
C ILE A 514 112.49 -22.12 48.37
N ALA A 515 111.99 -21.00 48.94
CA ALA A 515 112.82 -19.94 49.50
C ALA A 515 113.54 -20.37 50.79
N ASP A 516 112.88 -21.19 51.62
CA ASP A 516 113.41 -21.69 52.89
C ASP A 516 114.20 -23.01 52.76
N GLU A 517 114.15 -23.69 51.60
CA GLU A 517 114.80 -24.99 51.37
C GLU A 517 116.27 -24.85 50.91
N ASN A 518 117.17 -25.56 51.62
CA ASN A 518 118.62 -25.52 51.43
C ASN A 518 119.16 -26.76 50.66
N ASP A 519 118.34 -27.78 50.39
CA ASP A 519 118.70 -28.95 49.57
C ASP A 519 118.49 -28.68 48.06
N ALA A 520 119.58 -28.74 47.29
CA ALA A 520 119.57 -28.45 45.85
C ALA A 520 118.71 -29.43 45.01
N GLN A 521 118.62 -30.70 45.40
CA GLN A 521 117.86 -31.71 44.65
C GLN A 521 116.36 -31.55 44.87
N LYS A 522 115.96 -31.31 46.13
CA LYS A 522 114.56 -31.05 46.52
C LYS A 522 114.05 -29.72 45.95
N LYS A 523 114.91 -28.70 45.93
CA LYS A 523 114.62 -27.39 45.33
C LYS A 523 114.35 -27.48 43.83
N GLN A 524 115.05 -28.37 43.11
CA GLN A 524 114.80 -28.65 41.68
C GLN A 524 113.46 -29.35 41.45
N GLU A 525 113.10 -30.34 42.29
CA GLU A 525 111.82 -31.05 42.19
C GLU A 525 110.63 -30.12 42.48
N LEU A 526 110.74 -29.29 43.52
CA LEU A 526 109.76 -28.24 43.83
C LEU A 526 109.68 -27.21 42.69
N SER A 527 110.79 -26.84 42.05
CA SER A 527 110.80 -25.92 40.90
C SER A 527 110.11 -26.50 39.65
N ASN A 528 110.26 -27.80 39.37
CA ASN A 528 109.54 -28.45 38.27
C ASN A 528 108.03 -28.52 38.53
N LYS A 529 107.64 -28.78 39.79
CA LYS A 529 106.23 -28.78 40.21
C LYS A 529 105.64 -27.37 40.15
N LEU A 530 106.42 -26.36 40.51
CA LEU A 530 106.07 -24.94 40.33
C LEU A 530 105.81 -24.61 38.85
N GLU A 531 106.68 -25.04 37.94
CA GLU A 531 106.55 -24.81 36.50
C GLU A 531 105.29 -25.49 35.93
N SER A 532 105.00 -26.72 36.38
CA SER A 532 103.76 -27.44 36.04
C SER A 532 102.51 -26.69 36.50
N LEU A 533 102.49 -26.21 37.75
CA LEU A 533 101.39 -25.42 38.29
C LEU A 533 101.23 -24.07 37.57
N LYS A 534 102.34 -23.40 37.19
CA LYS A 534 102.31 -22.18 36.36
C LYS A 534 101.69 -22.43 34.98
N ASN A 535 102.03 -23.54 34.32
CA ASN A 535 101.44 -23.91 33.04
C ASN A 535 99.94 -24.24 33.15
N GLN A 536 99.53 -24.96 34.20
CA GLN A 536 98.11 -25.19 34.50
C GLN A 536 97.36 -23.88 34.76
N LYS A 537 97.97 -22.95 35.50
CA LYS A 537 97.41 -21.60 35.72
C LYS A 537 97.25 -20.83 34.40
N ASN A 538 98.22 -20.90 33.49
CA ASN A 538 98.13 -20.24 32.19
C ASN A 538 97.02 -20.83 31.31
N GLN A 539 96.86 -22.16 31.29
CA GLN A 539 95.77 -22.82 30.58
C GLN A 539 94.41 -22.44 31.16
N ILE A 540 94.25 -22.45 32.48
CA ILE A 540 93.02 -22.02 33.15
C ILE A 540 92.74 -20.54 32.85
N ASN A 541 93.75 -19.67 32.80
CA ASN A 541 93.55 -18.27 32.40
C ASN A 541 93.04 -18.14 30.96
N ALA A 542 93.53 -18.96 30.02
CA ALA A 542 93.06 -18.96 28.64
C ALA A 542 91.61 -19.46 28.52
N ASP A 543 91.25 -20.55 29.21
CA ASP A 543 89.90 -21.09 29.23
C ASP A 543 88.91 -20.13 29.91
N LEU A 544 89.35 -19.47 30.99
CA LEU A 544 88.60 -18.44 31.69
C LEU A 544 88.40 -17.19 30.81
N ALA A 545 89.38 -16.80 29.99
CA ALA A 545 89.22 -15.72 29.01
C ALA A 545 88.21 -16.09 27.90
N LYS A 546 88.27 -17.33 27.38
CA LYS A 546 87.35 -17.82 26.35
C LYS A 546 85.91 -17.91 26.85
N GLU A 547 85.71 -18.46 28.05
CA GLU A 547 84.38 -18.59 28.66
C GLU A 547 83.82 -17.22 29.05
N ASN A 548 84.67 -16.26 29.48
CA ASN A 548 84.26 -14.87 29.70
C ASN A 548 83.83 -14.18 28.39
N LEU A 549 84.56 -14.38 27.29
CA LEU A 549 84.16 -13.82 25.99
C LEU A 549 82.81 -14.38 25.55
N LYS A 550 82.60 -15.70 25.67
CA LYS A 550 81.32 -16.36 25.38
C LYS A 550 80.20 -15.80 26.26
N LEU A 551 80.42 -15.66 27.56
CA LEU A 551 79.46 -15.07 28.48
C LEU A 551 79.14 -13.61 28.11
N GLN A 552 80.15 -12.83 27.69
CA GLN A 552 79.98 -11.46 27.24
C GLN A 552 79.14 -11.39 25.96
N THR A 553 79.36 -12.28 24.99
CA THR A 553 78.54 -12.37 23.78
C THR A 553 77.10 -12.75 24.12
N LEU A 554 76.90 -13.79 24.93
CA LEU A 554 75.56 -14.24 25.34
C LEU A 554 74.80 -13.15 26.11
N LYS A 555 75.47 -12.45 27.03
CA LYS A 555 74.89 -11.31 27.75
C LYS A 555 74.54 -10.15 26.81
N LYS A 556 75.40 -9.82 25.84
CA LYS A 556 75.12 -8.77 24.86
C LYS A 556 73.93 -9.13 23.97
N THR A 557 73.85 -10.37 23.50
CA THR A 557 72.70 -10.86 22.74
C THR A 557 71.42 -10.85 23.59
N LYS A 558 71.51 -11.24 24.87
CA LYS A 558 70.38 -11.14 25.81
C LYS A 558 69.95 -9.68 26.04
N GLU A 559 70.89 -8.76 26.24
CA GLU A 559 70.59 -7.33 26.39
C GLU A 559 69.94 -6.75 25.13
N GLU A 560 70.35 -7.18 23.94
CA GLU A 560 69.76 -6.76 22.68
C GLU A 560 68.35 -7.33 22.49
N ILE A 561 68.13 -8.59 22.89
CA ILE A 561 66.80 -9.21 22.95
C ILE A 561 65.91 -8.44 23.94
N ASP A 562 66.37 -8.23 25.17
CA ASP A 562 65.62 -7.52 26.23
C ASP A 562 65.30 -6.08 25.83
N LYS A 563 66.22 -5.37 25.15
CA LYS A 563 65.96 -4.02 24.60
C LYS A 563 64.89 -4.04 23.52
N ASN A 564 64.97 -4.96 22.55
CA ASN A 564 63.96 -5.05 21.49
C ASN A 564 62.59 -5.49 22.03
N PHE A 565 62.55 -6.35 23.06
CA PHE A 565 61.32 -6.69 23.78
C PHE A 565 60.76 -5.49 24.56
N ALA A 566 61.60 -4.70 25.22
CA ALA A 566 61.17 -3.48 25.91
C ALA A 566 60.65 -2.40 24.94
N GLU A 567 61.19 -2.31 23.73
CA GLU A 567 60.62 -1.47 22.66
C GLU A 567 59.27 -1.99 22.17
N LEU A 568 59.10 -3.32 22.06
CA LEU A 568 57.82 -3.93 21.68
C LEU A 568 56.76 -3.78 22.78
N ASP A 569 57.13 -3.91 24.04
CA ASP A 569 56.25 -3.77 25.21
C ASP A 569 55.74 -2.34 25.40
N LYS A 570 56.53 -1.33 24.97
CA LYS A 570 56.05 0.06 24.87
C LYS A 570 54.93 0.24 23.86
N ILE A 571 54.88 -0.60 22.82
CA ILE A 571 53.85 -0.56 21.77
C ILE A 571 52.66 -1.48 22.14
N LEU A 572 52.92 -2.60 22.82
CA LEU A 572 51.93 -3.54 23.31
C LEU A 572 52.24 -3.97 24.76
N PRO A 573 51.54 -3.38 25.75
CA PRO A 573 51.78 -3.72 27.15
C PRO A 573 51.39 -5.17 27.45
N GLY A 574 52.33 -5.98 27.95
CA GLY A 574 52.06 -7.32 28.50
C GLY A 574 52.38 -8.51 27.58
N ILE A 575 53.20 -8.34 26.54
CA ILE A 575 53.69 -9.45 25.70
C ILE A 575 54.80 -10.19 26.46
N GLY A 576 54.41 -11.10 27.35
CA GLY A 576 55.34 -11.76 28.27
C GLY A 576 56.04 -13.03 27.76
N ASN A 577 55.75 -13.54 26.54
CA ASN A 577 56.38 -14.78 26.07
C ASN A 577 56.42 -14.97 24.54
N ILE A 578 57.34 -15.82 24.05
CA ILE A 578 57.62 -16.08 22.62
C ILE A 578 56.41 -16.64 21.85
N GLY A 579 55.51 -17.36 22.54
CA GLY A 579 54.30 -17.94 21.94
C GLY A 579 53.28 -16.91 21.44
N ASP A 580 53.23 -15.73 22.05
CA ASP A 580 52.29 -14.67 21.68
C ASP A 580 52.73 -13.90 20.43
N ILE A 581 54.04 -13.86 20.16
CA ILE A 581 54.64 -13.13 19.02
C ILE A 581 54.23 -13.73 17.67
N ASN A 582 54.20 -15.05 17.53
CA ASN A 582 53.80 -15.71 16.28
C ASN A 582 52.32 -15.48 15.96
N SER A 583 51.47 -15.50 17.00
CA SER A 583 50.03 -15.15 16.90
C SER A 583 49.83 -13.68 16.52
N ILE A 584 50.63 -12.77 17.09
CA ILE A 584 50.60 -11.35 16.72
C ILE A 584 51.04 -11.16 15.26
N LYS A 585 52.11 -11.84 14.81
CA LYS A 585 52.60 -11.78 13.42
C LYS A 585 51.54 -12.22 12.40
N GLU A 586 50.82 -13.32 12.69
CA GLU A 586 49.74 -13.81 11.82
C GLU A 586 48.58 -12.81 11.76
N LYS A 587 48.11 -12.31 12.90
CA LYS A 587 47.04 -11.30 12.96
C LYS A 587 47.45 -9.98 12.30
N LEU A 588 48.72 -9.58 12.38
CA LEU A 588 49.25 -8.39 11.74
C LEU A 588 49.32 -8.54 10.21
N SER A 589 49.69 -9.72 9.72
CA SER A 589 49.66 -10.06 8.29
C SER A 589 48.23 -9.98 7.74
N GLN A 590 47.25 -10.53 8.47
CA GLN A 590 45.84 -10.44 8.10
C GLN A 590 45.33 -8.98 8.10
N ALA A 591 45.78 -8.16 9.06
CA ALA A 591 45.45 -6.73 9.10
C ALA A 591 46.06 -5.97 7.91
N LYS A 592 47.31 -6.29 7.52
CA LYS A 592 47.99 -5.70 6.34
C LYS A 592 47.27 -6.03 5.03
N ASP A 593 46.85 -7.27 4.85
CA ASP A 593 46.02 -7.69 3.70
C ASP A 593 44.65 -6.99 3.72
N GLY A 594 44.09 -6.77 4.91
CA GLY A 594 42.89 -5.96 5.12
C GLY A 594 43.03 -4.52 4.64
N VAL A 595 44.14 -3.86 4.97
CA VAL A 595 44.44 -2.48 4.51
C VAL A 595 44.55 -2.40 2.99
N ALA A 596 45.22 -3.36 2.34
CA ALA A 596 45.34 -3.40 0.89
C ALA A 596 43.96 -3.57 0.18
N LYS A 597 43.07 -4.39 0.77
CA LYS A 597 41.69 -4.54 0.29
C LYS A 597 40.87 -3.27 0.48
N ILE A 598 41.08 -2.53 1.57
CA ILE A 598 40.43 -1.24 1.83
C ILE A 598 40.86 -0.20 0.81
N GLN A 599 42.15 -0.07 0.51
CA GLN A 599 42.66 0.86 -0.52
C GLN A 599 42.07 0.56 -1.90
N THR A 600 41.95 -0.73 -2.24
CA THR A 600 41.29 -1.17 -3.48
C THR A 600 39.79 -0.82 -3.47
N GLY A 601 39.13 -1.02 -2.32
CA GLY A 601 37.73 -0.65 -2.10
C GLY A 601 37.46 0.84 -2.20
N GLU A 602 38.37 1.69 -1.69
CA GLU A 602 38.28 3.15 -1.79
C GLU A 602 38.37 3.61 -3.25
N LYS A 603 39.25 3.01 -4.06
CA LYS A 603 39.32 3.27 -5.49
C LYS A 603 38.02 2.91 -6.21
N THR A 604 37.45 1.74 -5.92
CA THR A 604 36.16 1.34 -6.51
C THR A 604 34.99 2.24 -6.06
N LEU A 605 35.05 2.78 -4.83
CA LEU A 605 34.03 3.69 -4.32
C LEU A 605 34.08 5.06 -5.01
N ILE A 606 35.28 5.55 -5.34
CA ILE A 606 35.48 6.77 -6.13
C ILE A 606 34.93 6.59 -7.54
N GLU A 607 35.20 5.45 -8.18
CA GLU A 607 34.64 5.13 -9.50
C GLU A 607 33.10 5.01 -9.47
N ALA A 608 32.53 4.39 -8.45
CA ALA A 608 31.08 4.32 -8.25
C ALA A 608 30.46 5.71 -8.01
N LYS A 609 31.14 6.57 -7.25
CA LYS A 609 30.73 7.97 -7.04
C LYS A 609 30.74 8.78 -8.33
N ALA A 610 31.79 8.64 -9.15
CA ALA A 610 31.87 9.32 -10.44
C ALA A 610 30.73 8.90 -11.39
N LYS A 611 30.34 7.62 -11.40
CA LYS A 611 29.18 7.12 -12.14
C LYS A 611 27.85 7.68 -11.60
N LEU A 612 27.70 7.76 -10.28
CA LEU A 612 26.53 8.33 -9.63
C LEU A 612 26.38 9.83 -9.95
N ASP A 613 27.47 10.59 -9.88
CA ASP A 613 27.47 12.02 -10.19
C ASP A 613 27.15 12.25 -11.68
N SER A 614 27.71 11.43 -12.59
CA SER A 614 27.41 11.49 -14.03
C SER A 614 25.94 11.17 -14.36
N SER A 615 25.35 10.17 -13.70
CA SER A 615 23.93 9.82 -13.88
C SER A 615 22.99 10.87 -13.28
N LYS A 616 23.40 11.54 -12.21
CA LYS A 616 22.69 12.70 -11.67
C LYS A 616 22.65 13.86 -12.67
N THR A 617 23.77 14.19 -13.31
CA THR A 617 23.80 15.24 -14.35
C THR A 617 22.93 14.88 -15.56
N GLN A 618 22.85 13.60 -15.94
CA GLN A 618 21.95 13.14 -17.01
C GLN A 618 20.46 13.29 -16.63
N LEU A 619 20.11 13.10 -15.35
CA LEU A 619 18.76 13.34 -14.85
C LEU A 619 18.40 14.83 -14.91
N GLU A 620 19.29 15.70 -14.44
CA GLU A 620 19.08 17.16 -14.45
C GLU A 620 18.91 17.69 -15.89
N GLU A 621 19.69 17.19 -16.85
CA GLU A 621 19.54 17.53 -18.26
C GLU A 621 18.24 16.97 -18.87
N GLY A 622 17.83 15.75 -18.50
CA GLY A 622 16.56 15.16 -18.91
C GLY A 622 15.33 15.90 -18.38
N GLU A 623 15.38 16.38 -17.12
CA GLU A 623 14.34 17.22 -16.53
C GLU A 623 14.22 18.56 -17.25
N LYS A 624 15.36 19.17 -17.61
CA LYS A 624 15.39 20.40 -18.39
C LYS A 624 14.78 20.22 -19.79
N GLN A 625 15.15 19.15 -20.50
CA GLN A 625 14.58 18.83 -21.82
C GLN A 625 13.08 18.51 -21.76
N LEU A 626 12.59 17.94 -20.66
CA LEU A 626 11.16 17.74 -20.43
C LEU A 626 10.43 19.08 -20.25
N GLN A 627 10.99 20.00 -19.45
CA GLN A 627 10.42 21.34 -19.26
C GLN A 627 10.41 22.16 -20.55
N GLU A 628 11.46 22.07 -21.37
CA GLU A 628 11.51 22.68 -22.69
C GLU A 628 10.43 22.10 -23.62
N GLY A 629 10.24 20.77 -23.63
CA GLY A 629 9.18 20.12 -24.40
C GLY A 629 7.76 20.49 -23.96
N ILE A 630 7.52 20.62 -22.65
CA ILE A 630 6.24 21.08 -22.09
C ILE A 630 5.96 22.52 -22.52
N SER A 631 6.94 23.41 -22.39
CA SER A 631 6.80 24.83 -22.79
C SER A 631 6.53 24.99 -24.29
N GLU A 632 7.18 24.19 -25.15
CA GLU A 632 6.90 24.18 -26.59
C GLU A 632 5.49 23.64 -26.92
N ALA A 633 5.01 22.61 -26.21
CA ALA A 633 3.67 22.08 -26.38
C ALA A 633 2.59 23.09 -25.94
N GLU A 634 2.78 23.75 -24.79
CA GLU A 634 1.89 24.81 -24.28
C GLU A 634 1.83 26.01 -25.23
N ALA A 635 2.98 26.42 -25.78
CA ALA A 635 3.04 27.48 -26.78
C ALA A 635 2.32 27.09 -28.08
N GLY A 636 2.48 25.84 -28.54
CA GLY A 636 1.79 25.29 -29.70
C GLY A 636 0.27 25.19 -29.51
N GLU A 637 -0.18 24.78 -28.32
CA GLU A 637 -1.60 24.71 -27.94
C GLU A 637 -2.24 26.11 -27.91
N ALA A 638 -1.58 27.10 -27.29
CA ALA A 638 -2.04 28.47 -27.25
C ALA A 638 -2.14 29.09 -28.66
N GLU A 639 -1.16 28.81 -29.53
CA GLU A 639 -1.18 29.26 -30.93
C GLU A 639 -2.30 28.57 -31.75
N TYR A 640 -2.50 27.26 -31.55
CA TYR A 640 -3.58 26.49 -32.16
C TYR A 640 -4.96 27.03 -31.77
N ALA A 641 -5.22 27.21 -30.48
CA ALA A 641 -6.50 27.71 -29.96
C ALA A 641 -6.81 29.14 -30.47
N LYS A 642 -5.79 30.02 -30.48
CA LYS A 642 -5.93 31.38 -30.99
C LYS A 642 -6.25 31.41 -32.50
N ASN A 643 -5.67 30.50 -33.27
CA ASN A 643 -5.92 30.41 -34.71
C ASN A 643 -7.27 29.75 -35.02
N GLU A 644 -7.75 28.82 -34.19
CA GLU A 644 -9.09 28.25 -34.29
C GLU A 644 -10.19 29.32 -34.07
N GLU A 645 -10.01 30.18 -33.06
CA GLU A 645 -10.93 31.28 -32.78
C GLU A 645 -10.96 32.30 -33.94
N LYS A 646 -9.78 32.64 -34.50
CA LYS A 646 -9.70 33.48 -35.71
C LYS A 646 -10.40 32.86 -36.92
N ILE A 647 -10.27 31.56 -37.15
CA ILE A 647 -10.97 30.86 -38.25
C ILE A 647 -12.49 30.95 -38.06
N LYS A 648 -12.98 30.77 -36.83
CA LYS A 648 -14.41 30.88 -36.50
C LYS A 648 -14.94 32.29 -36.79
N ASP A 649 -14.17 33.33 -36.43
CA ASP A 649 -14.52 34.71 -36.72
C ASP A 649 -14.45 35.05 -38.21
N ASN A 650 -13.45 34.53 -38.94
CA ASN A 650 -13.34 34.70 -40.39
C ASN A 650 -14.50 34.01 -41.12
N ARG A 651 -14.93 32.81 -40.71
CA ARG A 651 -16.11 32.13 -41.26
C ARG A 651 -17.40 32.92 -41.02
N LYS A 652 -17.58 33.52 -39.84
CA LYS A 652 -18.71 34.42 -39.57
C LYS A 652 -18.69 35.66 -40.46
N LYS A 653 -17.52 36.29 -40.65
CA LYS A 653 -17.37 37.46 -41.53
C LYS A 653 -17.70 37.12 -43.00
N ILE A 654 -17.29 35.94 -43.48
CA ILE A 654 -17.64 35.44 -44.82
C ILE A 654 -19.16 35.24 -44.93
N GLN A 655 -19.80 34.65 -43.92
CA GLN A 655 -21.25 34.41 -43.92
C GLN A 655 -22.04 35.73 -43.96
N VAL A 656 -21.67 36.71 -43.12
CA VAL A 656 -22.26 38.05 -43.12
C VAL A 656 -22.05 38.74 -44.48
N GLY A 657 -20.85 38.65 -45.04
CA GLY A 657 -20.54 39.19 -46.37
C GLY A 657 -21.36 38.54 -47.50
N LYS A 658 -21.64 37.23 -47.45
CA LYS A 658 -22.51 36.54 -48.42
C LYS A 658 -23.96 37.02 -48.32
N GLU A 659 -24.47 37.18 -47.10
CA GLU A 659 -25.85 37.64 -46.88
C GLU A 659 -26.05 39.09 -47.34
N GLU A 660 -25.08 39.97 -47.07
CA GLU A 660 -25.09 41.36 -47.55
C GLU A 660 -24.99 41.44 -49.09
N LEU A 661 -24.17 40.60 -49.72
CA LEU A 661 -24.04 40.54 -51.18
C LEU A 661 -25.34 40.07 -51.87
N ILE A 662 -26.01 39.05 -51.31
CA ILE A 662 -27.30 38.54 -51.82
C ILE A 662 -28.37 39.64 -51.74
N LYS A 663 -28.40 40.38 -50.63
CA LYS A 663 -29.33 41.49 -50.44
C LYS A 663 -29.06 42.65 -51.41
N ALA A 664 -27.80 43.06 -51.56
CA ALA A 664 -27.40 44.10 -52.50
C ALA A 664 -27.73 43.74 -53.96
N LYS A 665 -27.60 42.46 -54.34
CA LYS A 665 -27.95 41.98 -55.69
C LYS A 665 -29.45 42.05 -55.97
N LYS A 666 -30.29 41.69 -55.00
CA LYS A 666 -31.74 41.78 -55.11
C LYS A 666 -32.22 43.23 -55.23
N ASP A 667 -31.63 44.15 -54.46
CA ASP A 667 -31.95 45.58 -54.50
C ASP A 667 -31.56 46.21 -55.87
N LEU A 668 -30.50 45.69 -56.51
CA LEU A 668 -30.05 46.12 -57.84
C LEU A 668 -31.04 45.73 -58.95
N ASP A 669 -31.51 44.48 -58.94
CA ASP A 669 -32.48 43.95 -59.92
C ASP A 669 -33.84 44.69 -59.82
N GLU A 670 -34.28 45.05 -58.61
CA GLU A 670 -35.50 45.85 -58.40
C GLU A 670 -35.35 47.32 -58.85
N GLY A 671 -34.15 47.90 -58.74
CA GLY A 671 -33.86 49.26 -59.18
C GLY A 671 -33.86 49.40 -60.71
N GLU A 672 -33.29 48.43 -61.42
CA GLU A 672 -33.20 48.42 -62.88
C GLU A 672 -34.59 48.28 -63.55
N SER A 673 -35.50 47.52 -62.92
CA SER A 673 -36.89 47.38 -63.36
C SER A 673 -37.72 48.67 -63.20
N LYS A 674 -37.48 49.44 -62.12
CA LYS A 674 -38.17 50.71 -61.84
C LYS A 674 -37.70 51.85 -62.74
N LEU A 675 -36.42 51.87 -63.13
CA LEU A 675 -35.86 52.88 -64.03
C LEU A 675 -36.46 52.78 -65.45
N LYS A 676 -36.58 51.57 -66.00
CA LYS A 676 -37.20 51.32 -67.33
C LYS A 676 -38.67 51.72 -67.41
N LYS A 677 -39.39 51.72 -66.28
CA LYS A 677 -40.79 52.17 -66.21
C LYS A 677 -40.90 53.70 -66.21
N GLY A 678 -40.03 54.38 -65.45
CA GLY A 678 -40.01 55.85 -65.37
C GLY A 678 -39.60 56.55 -66.68
N GLU A 679 -38.67 55.96 -67.45
CA GLU A 679 -38.28 56.51 -68.76
C GLU A 679 -39.42 56.44 -69.79
N LYS A 680 -40.34 55.48 -69.66
CA LYS A 680 -41.50 55.31 -70.54
C LYS A 680 -42.64 56.30 -70.23
N ASP A 681 -42.83 56.62 -68.95
CA ASP A 681 -43.87 57.56 -68.47
C ASP A 681 -43.50 59.04 -68.78
N TYR A 682 -42.20 59.36 -68.91
CA TYR A 682 -41.69 60.70 -69.27
C TYR A 682 -41.96 61.06 -70.76
N ASP A 683 -41.79 60.10 -71.67
CA ASP A 683 -41.98 60.30 -73.11
C ASP A 683 -43.46 60.50 -73.51
N GLU A 684 -44.41 59.93 -72.76
CA GLU A 684 -45.85 60.15 -72.97
C GLU A 684 -46.34 61.50 -72.43
N GLY A 685 -45.72 62.01 -71.36
CA GLY A 685 -46.02 63.32 -70.77
C GLY A 685 -45.56 64.51 -71.62
N LEU A 686 -44.41 64.36 -72.30
CA LEU A 686 -43.83 65.39 -73.18
C LEU A 686 -44.76 65.72 -74.36
N LYS A 687 -45.44 64.72 -74.92
CA LYS A 687 -46.41 64.87 -76.04
C LYS A 687 -47.67 65.66 -75.67
N LYS A 688 -48.13 65.61 -74.42
CA LYS A 688 -49.37 66.29 -73.95
C LYS A 688 -49.16 67.74 -73.53
N TYR A 689 -47.94 68.12 -73.18
CA TYR A 689 -47.58 69.48 -72.77
C TYR A 689 -47.56 70.45 -73.98
N ASP A 690 -47.00 70.01 -75.11
CA ASP A 690 -46.82 70.83 -76.31
C ASP A 690 -48.16 71.19 -77.02
N GLU A 691 -49.21 70.38 -76.88
CA GLU A 691 -50.54 70.66 -77.45
C GLU A 691 -51.34 71.71 -76.66
N ASN A 692 -51.09 71.87 -75.35
CA ASN A 692 -51.87 72.78 -74.49
C ASN A 692 -51.27 74.20 -74.39
N TYR A 693 -49.98 74.35 -74.71
CA TYR A 693 -49.27 75.62 -74.70
C TYR A 693 -49.81 76.62 -75.75
N ASN A 694 -50.20 76.13 -76.94
CA ASN A 694 -50.65 76.98 -78.05
C ASN A 694 -52.06 77.60 -77.86
N LYS A 695 -52.91 77.08 -76.95
CA LYS A 695 -54.27 77.59 -76.71
C LYS A 695 -54.39 78.63 -75.59
N TYR A 696 -53.38 78.76 -74.72
CA TYR A 696 -53.37 79.74 -73.63
C TYR A 696 -52.94 81.15 -74.09
N VAL A 697 -52.16 81.24 -75.18
CA VAL A 697 -51.55 82.49 -75.67
C VAL A 697 -52.59 83.46 -76.23
N GLU A 698 -53.72 82.99 -76.77
CA GLU A 698 -54.78 83.84 -77.35
C GLU A 698 -55.71 84.49 -76.30
N GLY A 699 -55.91 83.89 -75.12
CA GLY A 699 -56.82 84.40 -74.09
C GLY A 699 -56.22 85.47 -73.16
N LYS A 700 -54.89 85.55 -73.10
CA LYS A 700 -54.13 86.43 -72.20
C LYS A 700 -54.19 87.91 -72.60
N ALA A 701 -54.36 88.21 -73.89
CA ALA A 701 -54.29 89.57 -74.41
C ALA A 701 -55.46 90.49 -73.99
N LYS A 702 -56.61 89.96 -73.52
CA LYS A 702 -57.82 90.76 -73.24
C LYS A 702 -58.13 91.02 -71.76
N TYR A 703 -57.45 90.38 -70.83
CA TYR A 703 -57.70 90.53 -69.37
C TYR A 703 -56.58 91.30 -68.63
N GLU A 704 -55.39 91.41 -69.24
CA GLU A 704 -54.21 92.07 -68.64
C GLU A 704 -54.35 93.59 -68.46
N SER A 705 -55.33 94.23 -69.09
CA SER A 705 -55.59 95.66 -68.90
C SER A 705 -56.42 96.00 -67.65
N GLY A 706 -57.22 95.05 -67.11
CA GLY A 706 -58.17 95.33 -66.01
C GLY A 706 -57.82 94.70 -64.66
N LYS A 707 -56.95 93.68 -64.64
CA LYS A 707 -56.55 92.93 -63.44
C LYS A 707 -55.43 93.56 -62.62
N LYS A 708 -54.65 94.47 -63.21
CA LYS A 708 -53.37 94.88 -62.64
C LYS A 708 -53.50 95.59 -61.28
N GLU A 709 -54.66 96.15 -60.94
CA GLU A 709 -54.86 96.89 -59.68
C GLU A 709 -55.71 96.16 -58.62
N TYR A 710 -56.43 95.08 -58.95
CA TYR A 710 -57.22 94.30 -57.97
C TYR A 710 -56.45 93.14 -57.32
N ASP A 711 -55.55 92.53 -58.09
CA ASP A 711 -54.98 91.22 -57.77
C ASP A 711 -53.80 91.25 -56.80
N GLU A 712 -53.16 92.40 -56.64
CA GLU A 712 -52.10 92.57 -55.64
C GLU A 712 -52.68 92.57 -54.21
N GLY A 713 -53.94 92.99 -54.05
CA GLY A 713 -54.62 93.01 -52.75
C GLY A 713 -55.24 91.67 -52.31
N GLN A 714 -55.70 90.83 -53.25
CA GLN A 714 -56.35 89.54 -52.93
C GLN A 714 -55.39 88.40 -52.58
N LYS A 715 -54.18 88.38 -53.16
CA LYS A 715 -53.20 87.30 -52.92
C LYS A 715 -52.70 87.25 -51.47
N ALA A 716 -52.47 88.40 -50.85
CA ALA A 716 -51.85 88.47 -49.52
C ALA A 716 -52.73 87.88 -48.39
N PHE A 717 -54.06 88.04 -48.45
CA PHE A 717 -54.96 87.59 -47.37
C PHE A 717 -55.29 86.08 -47.43
N ALA A 718 -55.48 85.53 -48.63
CA ALA A 718 -55.86 84.13 -48.81
C ALA A 718 -54.68 83.14 -48.63
N GLU A 719 -53.44 83.57 -48.94
CA GLU A 719 -52.22 82.76 -48.68
C GLU A 719 -51.91 82.69 -47.16
N GLY A 720 -52.17 83.76 -46.40
CA GLY A 720 -51.95 83.79 -44.95
C GLY A 720 -52.82 82.82 -44.15
N GLN A 721 -54.11 82.72 -44.50
CA GLN A 721 -55.07 81.87 -43.75
C GLN A 721 -54.90 80.37 -44.03
N LYS A 722 -54.50 79.98 -45.26
CA LYS A 722 -54.22 78.58 -45.61
C LYS A 722 -52.90 78.04 -45.03
N THR A 723 -51.93 78.93 -44.78
CA THR A 723 -50.62 78.57 -44.22
C THR A 723 -50.73 78.32 -42.71
N PHE A 724 -51.54 79.12 -42.00
CA PHE A 724 -51.78 78.98 -40.56
C PHE A 724 -52.45 77.65 -40.16
N ASP A 725 -53.53 77.26 -40.84
CA ASP A 725 -54.25 76.01 -40.52
C ASP A 725 -53.42 74.75 -40.84
N LYS A 726 -52.53 74.83 -41.83
CA LYS A 726 -51.63 73.72 -42.23
C LYS A 726 -50.47 73.56 -41.23
N GLU A 727 -49.97 74.64 -40.65
CA GLU A 727 -48.88 74.64 -39.65
C GLU A 727 -49.33 74.12 -38.27
N ILE A 728 -50.57 74.43 -37.84
CA ILE A 728 -51.17 73.91 -36.59
C ILE A 728 -51.31 72.37 -36.62
N GLN A 729 -51.80 71.82 -37.72
CA GLN A 729 -52.06 70.38 -37.85
C GLN A 729 -50.77 69.54 -37.98
N VAL A 730 -49.75 70.08 -38.65
CA VAL A 730 -48.40 69.47 -38.71
C VAL A 730 -47.74 69.49 -37.33
N GLY A 731 -47.95 70.56 -36.53
CA GLY A 731 -47.44 70.66 -35.16
C GLY A 731 -48.09 69.66 -34.18
N GLN A 732 -49.41 69.47 -34.23
CA GLN A 732 -50.12 68.51 -33.37
C GLN A 732 -49.80 67.04 -33.69
N ASN A 733 -49.63 66.70 -34.96
CA ASN A 733 -49.24 65.34 -35.37
C ASN A 733 -47.80 65.01 -34.95
N LYS A 734 -46.88 65.97 -35.03
CA LYS A 734 -45.50 65.82 -34.53
C LYS A 734 -45.47 65.65 -33.00
N LEU A 735 -46.30 66.36 -32.25
CA LEU A 735 -46.34 66.25 -30.79
C LEU A 735 -46.92 64.90 -30.30
N ASN A 736 -47.93 64.36 -31.00
CA ASN A 736 -48.54 63.06 -30.65
C ASN A 736 -47.62 61.86 -30.97
N ASP A 737 -46.87 61.90 -32.07
CA ASP A 737 -45.86 60.88 -32.40
C ASP A 737 -44.74 60.81 -31.34
N VAL A 738 -44.27 61.96 -30.87
CA VAL A 738 -43.26 62.04 -29.79
C VAL A 738 -43.83 61.55 -28.44
N LYS A 739 -45.10 61.84 -28.13
CA LYS A 739 -45.77 61.37 -26.90
C LYS A 739 -45.95 59.84 -26.87
N TYR A 740 -46.29 59.24 -28.01
CA TYR A 740 -46.34 57.78 -28.17
C TYR A 740 -44.97 57.12 -28.00
N LYS A 741 -43.91 57.72 -28.59
CA LYS A 741 -42.52 57.26 -28.42
C LYS A 741 -42.06 57.33 -26.96
N LEU A 742 -42.44 58.37 -26.20
CA LEU A 742 -42.14 58.49 -24.77
C LEU A 742 -42.86 57.42 -23.93
N TYR A 743 -44.12 57.13 -24.22
CA TYR A 743 -44.88 56.07 -23.53
C TYR A 743 -44.29 54.67 -23.82
N LYS A 744 -43.93 54.41 -25.08
CA LYS A 744 -43.24 53.17 -25.46
C LYS A 744 -41.90 53.03 -24.71
N GLY A 745 -41.09 54.09 -24.65
CA GLY A 745 -39.84 54.11 -23.87
C GLY A 745 -40.02 53.83 -22.37
N LYS A 746 -41.08 54.36 -21.74
CA LYS A 746 -41.40 54.04 -20.32
C LYS A 746 -41.80 52.58 -20.12
N LYS A 747 -42.59 52.01 -21.05
CA LYS A 747 -43.02 50.61 -21.01
C LYS A 747 -41.83 49.66 -21.23
N ASP A 748 -40.94 49.99 -22.16
CA ASP A 748 -39.74 49.20 -22.45
C ASP A 748 -38.74 49.25 -21.28
N LEU A 749 -38.61 50.40 -20.58
CA LEU A 749 -37.83 50.51 -19.34
C LEU A 749 -38.41 49.62 -18.22
N ALA A 750 -39.73 49.65 -18.00
CA ALA A 750 -40.38 48.83 -16.99
C ALA A 750 -40.20 47.33 -17.27
N LYS A 751 -40.30 46.92 -18.55
CA LYS A 751 -40.04 45.55 -19.00
C LYS A 751 -38.57 45.16 -18.77
N GLY A 752 -37.62 46.03 -19.12
CA GLY A 752 -36.19 45.81 -18.88
C GLY A 752 -35.82 45.73 -17.39
N GLN A 753 -36.51 46.49 -16.52
CA GLN A 753 -36.31 46.43 -15.07
C GLN A 753 -36.82 45.10 -14.48
N SER A 754 -37.96 44.59 -14.94
CA SER A 754 -38.45 43.26 -14.54
C SER A 754 -37.51 42.14 -15.02
N GLU A 755 -37.08 42.19 -16.29
CA GLU A 755 -36.17 41.20 -16.87
C GLU A 755 -34.80 41.20 -16.16
N PHE A 756 -34.30 42.37 -15.73
CA PHE A 756 -33.08 42.47 -14.92
C PHE A 756 -33.27 41.84 -13.53
N ASN A 757 -34.37 42.11 -12.84
CA ASN A 757 -34.63 41.56 -11.51
C ASN A 757 -34.75 40.02 -11.54
N ASP A 758 -35.47 39.47 -12.52
CA ASP A 758 -35.61 38.01 -12.68
C ASP A 758 -34.28 37.34 -12.99
N LYS A 759 -33.47 37.93 -13.90
CA LYS A 759 -32.14 37.40 -14.21
C LYS A 759 -31.13 37.57 -13.08
N SER A 760 -31.27 38.61 -12.25
CA SER A 760 -30.42 38.78 -11.06
C SER A 760 -30.65 37.65 -10.07
N LYS A 761 -31.92 37.30 -9.82
CA LYS A 761 -32.27 36.22 -8.88
C LYS A 761 -31.81 34.84 -9.37
N ASP A 762 -32.05 34.51 -10.64
CA ASP A 762 -31.58 33.26 -11.25
C ASP A 762 -30.03 33.18 -11.27
N ALA A 763 -29.35 34.31 -11.53
CA ALA A 763 -27.90 34.37 -11.47
C ALA A 763 -27.36 34.20 -10.05
N GLU A 764 -27.98 34.83 -9.03
CA GLU A 764 -27.60 34.66 -7.62
C GLU A 764 -27.76 33.21 -7.15
N GLU A 765 -28.87 32.55 -7.49
CA GLU A 765 -29.08 31.13 -7.16
C GLU A 765 -28.04 30.22 -7.86
N LYS A 766 -27.75 30.45 -9.15
CA LYS A 766 -26.73 29.69 -9.90
C LYS A 766 -25.32 29.92 -9.38
N ILE A 767 -24.97 31.16 -9.03
CA ILE A 767 -23.67 31.51 -8.47
C ILE A 767 -23.53 30.84 -7.10
N SER A 768 -24.51 30.96 -6.20
CA SER A 768 -24.45 30.35 -4.87
C SER A 768 -24.33 28.82 -4.95
N LYS A 769 -25.08 28.16 -5.85
CA LYS A 769 -24.95 26.72 -6.07
C LYS A 769 -23.56 26.35 -6.60
N ALA A 770 -23.07 27.07 -7.61
CA ALA A 770 -21.75 26.81 -8.18
C ALA A 770 -20.61 27.08 -7.19
N GLU A 771 -20.70 28.12 -6.35
CA GLU A 771 -19.74 28.40 -5.28
C GLU A 771 -19.70 27.26 -4.25
N ASN A 772 -20.87 26.77 -3.82
CA ASN A 772 -20.95 25.61 -2.94
C ASN A 772 -20.36 24.34 -3.59
N ASP A 773 -20.64 24.09 -4.86
CA ASP A 773 -20.09 22.94 -5.59
C ASP A 773 -18.57 23.03 -5.75
N ILE A 774 -18.03 24.23 -6.02
CA ILE A 774 -16.58 24.50 -6.08
C ILE A 774 -15.92 24.29 -4.72
N ASP A 775 -16.51 24.80 -3.64
CA ASP A 775 -15.95 24.65 -2.29
C ASP A 775 -15.95 23.18 -1.86
N LYS A 776 -17.01 22.42 -2.18
CA LYS A 776 -17.03 20.96 -2.02
C LYS A 776 -15.94 20.28 -2.84
N GLY A 777 -15.80 20.62 -4.12
CA GLY A 777 -14.76 20.07 -4.99
C GLY A 777 -13.34 20.34 -4.45
N LYS A 778 -13.06 21.56 -4.01
CA LYS A 778 -11.78 21.93 -3.38
C LYS A 778 -11.53 21.16 -2.09
N ARG A 779 -12.56 20.99 -1.27
CA ARG A 779 -12.48 20.16 -0.05
C ARG A 779 -12.16 18.70 -0.41
N TYR A 780 -12.82 18.14 -1.42
CA TYR A 780 -12.58 16.76 -1.86
C TYR A 780 -11.16 16.56 -2.38
N LEU A 781 -10.59 17.51 -3.13
CA LEU A 781 -9.20 17.45 -3.58
C LEU A 781 -8.19 17.36 -2.43
N ASN A 782 -8.48 17.97 -1.27
CA ASN A 782 -7.61 17.96 -0.11
C ASN A 782 -7.67 16.64 0.68
N ILE A 783 -8.82 15.97 0.70
CA ILE A 783 -9.05 14.79 1.55
C ILE A 783 -8.97 13.45 0.79
N ILE A 784 -9.08 13.48 -0.55
CA ILE A 784 -9.14 12.27 -1.35
C ILE A 784 -7.82 11.48 -1.32
N LYS A 785 -7.91 10.23 -0.87
CA LYS A 785 -6.80 9.27 -0.79
C LYS A 785 -6.84 8.29 -1.97
N GLU A 786 -5.75 7.58 -2.20
CA GLU A 786 -5.69 6.55 -3.24
C GLU A 786 -6.79 5.49 -3.03
N PRO A 787 -7.53 5.11 -4.09
CA PRO A 787 -8.48 4.01 -4.02
C PRO A 787 -7.78 2.72 -3.58
N ARG A 788 -8.41 1.99 -2.66
CA ARG A 788 -7.84 0.75 -2.14
C ARG A 788 -8.03 -0.41 -3.13
N TYR A 789 -6.93 -1.02 -3.52
CA TYR A 789 -6.91 -2.30 -4.24
C TYR A 789 -6.31 -3.38 -3.34
N SER A 790 -7.00 -4.52 -3.24
CA SER A 790 -6.54 -5.67 -2.48
C SER A 790 -6.46 -6.88 -3.39
N ILE A 791 -5.28 -7.48 -3.50
CA ILE A 791 -5.07 -8.72 -4.23
C ILE A 791 -4.62 -9.75 -3.19
N SER A 792 -5.30 -10.89 -3.12
CA SER A 792 -5.04 -11.89 -2.08
C SER A 792 -5.10 -13.30 -2.66
N PRO A 793 -4.00 -14.07 -2.63
CA PRO A 793 -4.04 -15.46 -3.02
C PRO A 793 -4.76 -16.30 -1.95
N ARG A 794 -5.40 -17.40 -2.36
CA ARG A 794 -6.26 -18.26 -1.51
C ARG A 794 -5.59 -18.65 -0.20
N TYR A 795 -4.34 -19.08 -0.25
CA TYR A 795 -3.59 -19.54 0.93
C TYR A 795 -3.19 -18.41 1.90
N GLN A 796 -3.38 -17.15 1.52
CA GLN A 796 -3.18 -15.97 2.38
C GLN A 796 -4.49 -15.34 2.86
N ILE A 797 -5.64 -15.75 2.32
CA ILE A 797 -6.96 -15.34 2.84
C ILE A 797 -7.02 -15.73 4.32
N VAL A 798 -7.36 -14.76 5.19
CA VAL A 798 -7.21 -14.86 6.66
C VAL A 798 -7.83 -16.14 7.21
N ASP A 799 -9.07 -16.43 6.84
CA ASP A 799 -9.82 -17.60 7.32
C ASP A 799 -9.22 -18.92 6.85
N VAL A 800 -8.86 -19.01 5.57
CA VAL A 800 -8.22 -20.20 4.97
C VAL A 800 -6.87 -20.47 5.62
N ASN A 801 -6.04 -19.44 5.73
CA ASN A 801 -4.71 -19.55 6.33
C ASN A 801 -4.80 -19.93 7.81
N THR A 802 -5.73 -19.34 8.57
CA THR A 802 -5.96 -19.65 9.98
C THR A 802 -6.33 -21.12 10.16
N TYR A 803 -7.27 -21.63 9.35
CA TYR A 803 -7.68 -23.03 9.42
C TYR A 803 -6.55 -24.00 9.04
N ILE A 804 -5.76 -23.67 8.00
CA ILE A 804 -4.56 -24.43 7.65
C ILE A 804 -3.53 -24.39 8.80
N ASP A 805 -3.34 -23.26 9.45
CA ASP A 805 -2.39 -23.14 10.56
C ASP A 805 -2.84 -23.91 11.81
N PHE A 806 -4.15 -24.00 12.10
CA PHE A 806 -4.67 -24.94 13.10
C PHE A 806 -4.28 -26.39 12.78
N SER A 807 -4.46 -26.81 11.52
CA SER A 807 -4.07 -28.16 11.09
C SER A 807 -2.56 -28.43 11.28
N LYS A 808 -1.69 -27.44 10.99
CA LYS A 808 -0.23 -27.57 11.16
C LYS A 808 0.18 -27.59 12.63
N ARG A 809 -0.49 -26.84 13.49
CA ARG A 809 -0.24 -26.87 14.94
C ARG A 809 -0.47 -28.28 15.48
N ILE A 810 -1.49 -28.98 15.00
CA ILE A 810 -1.77 -30.37 15.36
C ILE A 810 -0.70 -31.33 14.82
N ASP A 811 -0.20 -31.13 13.60
CA ASP A 811 0.94 -31.91 13.10
C ASP A 811 2.14 -31.81 14.04
N GLY A 812 2.41 -30.62 14.61
CA GLY A 812 3.45 -30.42 15.62
C GLY A 812 3.21 -31.22 16.91
N LEU A 813 1.98 -31.28 17.39
CA LEU A 813 1.61 -32.08 18.57
C LEU A 813 1.79 -33.59 18.31
N SER A 814 1.55 -34.03 17.07
CA SER A 814 1.67 -35.43 16.66
C SER A 814 3.10 -35.98 16.74
N LEU A 815 4.12 -35.13 16.79
CA LEU A 815 5.50 -35.53 16.99
C LEU A 815 5.84 -35.78 18.46
N ILE A 816 5.28 -34.99 19.38
CA ILE A 816 5.71 -34.96 20.79
C ILE A 816 4.93 -35.96 21.64
N PHE A 817 3.59 -35.94 21.57
CA PHE A 817 2.75 -36.74 22.47
C PHE A 817 2.95 -38.25 22.33
N PRO A 818 3.05 -38.82 21.12
CA PRO A 818 3.19 -40.27 20.98
C PRO A 818 4.49 -40.81 21.58
N ILE A 819 5.57 -40.02 21.61
CA ILE A 819 6.84 -40.44 22.24
C ILE A 819 6.62 -40.78 23.72
N PHE A 820 5.88 -39.94 24.45
CA PHE A 820 5.57 -40.19 25.87
C PHE A 820 4.68 -41.42 26.05
N PHE A 821 3.63 -41.56 25.24
CA PHE A 821 2.72 -42.70 25.35
C PHE A 821 3.41 -44.03 25.01
N PHE A 822 4.26 -44.09 23.98
CA PHE A 822 5.04 -45.29 23.68
C PHE A 822 6.15 -45.56 24.69
N ALA A 823 6.80 -44.54 25.25
CA ALA A 823 7.77 -44.74 26.33
C ALA A 823 7.12 -45.37 27.57
N ILE A 824 5.93 -44.88 27.95
CA ILE A 824 5.13 -45.46 29.04
C ILE A 824 4.69 -46.88 28.67
N ALA A 825 4.20 -47.10 27.44
CA ALA A 825 3.76 -48.41 26.98
C ALA A 825 4.89 -49.45 26.98
N LEU A 826 6.08 -49.06 26.50
CA LEU A 826 7.28 -49.88 26.52
C LEU A 826 7.65 -50.24 27.96
N LEU A 827 7.70 -49.25 28.86
CA LEU A 827 8.09 -49.46 30.25
C LEU A 827 7.12 -50.41 30.98
N VAL A 828 5.81 -50.21 30.82
CA VAL A 828 4.81 -51.08 31.47
C VAL A 828 4.78 -52.47 30.82
N SER A 829 4.89 -52.57 29.51
CA SER A 829 5.00 -53.86 28.82
C SER A 829 6.24 -54.63 29.29
N PHE A 830 7.39 -53.96 29.38
CA PHE A 830 8.63 -54.55 29.88
C PHE A 830 8.49 -55.07 31.31
N THR A 831 7.86 -54.30 32.21
CA THR A 831 7.61 -54.75 33.59
C THR A 831 6.72 -55.99 33.65
N THR A 832 5.68 -56.02 32.82
CA THR A 832 4.68 -57.10 32.80
C THR A 832 5.30 -58.37 32.21
N MET A 833 6.04 -58.25 31.11
CA MET A 833 6.75 -59.37 30.47
C MET A 833 7.87 -59.90 31.35
N THR A 834 8.67 -59.03 31.98
CA THR A 834 9.72 -59.46 32.94
C THR A 834 9.10 -60.28 34.06
N ARG A 835 7.98 -59.81 34.63
CA ARG A 835 7.30 -60.51 35.71
C ARG A 835 6.76 -61.87 35.27
N MET A 836 6.19 -61.95 34.07
CA MET A 836 5.68 -63.20 33.51
C MET A 836 6.79 -64.23 33.29
N VAL A 837 7.90 -63.81 32.66
CA VAL A 837 9.08 -64.65 32.44
C VAL A 837 9.71 -65.10 33.77
N GLU A 838 9.72 -64.24 34.79
CA GLU A 838 10.22 -64.61 36.13
C GLU A 838 9.31 -65.59 36.88
N GLU A 839 7.99 -65.51 36.71
CA GLU A 839 7.03 -66.45 37.32
C GLU A 839 7.04 -67.82 36.63
N GLU A 840 7.24 -67.85 35.31
CA GLU A 840 7.35 -69.09 34.52
C GLU A 840 8.79 -69.66 34.46
N ARG A 841 9.70 -69.19 35.32
CA ARG A 841 11.13 -69.54 35.25
C ARG A 841 11.40 -71.05 35.34
N THR A 842 10.62 -71.78 36.15
CA THR A 842 10.68 -73.25 36.24
C THR A 842 10.18 -73.94 34.95
N ILE A 843 9.18 -73.37 34.28
CA ILE A 843 8.66 -73.85 33.00
C ILE A 843 9.71 -73.65 31.91
N ILE A 844 10.36 -72.48 31.87
CA ILE A 844 11.50 -72.19 30.98
C ILE A 844 12.65 -73.19 31.19
N GLY A 845 13.01 -73.45 32.45
CA GLY A 845 14.03 -74.45 32.80
C GLY A 845 13.66 -75.87 32.36
N THR A 846 12.38 -76.23 32.45
CA THR A 846 11.86 -77.52 31.98
C THR A 846 11.95 -77.63 30.45
N TYR A 847 11.57 -76.59 29.71
CA TYR A 847 11.72 -76.56 28.26
C TYR A 847 13.18 -76.69 27.81
N LYS A 848 14.12 -76.01 28.49
CA LYS A 848 15.56 -76.19 28.22
C LYS A 848 16.05 -77.61 28.51
N ALA A 849 15.59 -78.22 29.61
CA ALA A 849 15.93 -79.60 29.95
C ALA A 849 15.39 -80.62 28.93
N LEU A 850 14.25 -80.31 28.31
CA LEU A 850 13.62 -81.11 27.24
C LEU A 850 14.24 -80.86 25.85
N GLY A 851 15.32 -80.06 25.75
CA GLY A 851 16.06 -79.83 24.51
C GLY A 851 15.50 -78.74 23.59
N TYR A 852 14.58 -77.90 24.06
CA TYR A 852 14.12 -76.74 23.29
C TYR A 852 15.21 -75.67 23.23
N THR A 853 15.37 -75.05 22.07
CA THR A 853 16.32 -73.96 21.86
C THR A 853 15.86 -72.67 22.52
N ASP A 854 16.80 -71.79 22.89
CA ASP A 854 16.47 -70.46 23.46
C ASP A 854 15.55 -69.66 22.53
N LYS A 855 15.70 -69.82 21.21
CA LYS A 855 14.84 -69.18 20.21
C LYS A 855 13.40 -69.68 20.28
N GLU A 856 13.18 -71.00 20.37
CA GLU A 856 11.84 -71.59 20.46
C GLU A 856 11.12 -71.21 21.77
N ILE A 857 11.87 -71.03 22.86
CA ILE A 857 11.29 -70.58 24.14
C ILE A 857 10.98 -69.08 24.10
N SER A 858 11.88 -68.26 23.54
CA SER A 858 11.65 -66.82 23.35
C SER A 858 10.45 -66.54 22.42
N GLU A 859 10.22 -67.39 21.43
CA GLU A 859 9.09 -67.32 20.50
C GLU A 859 7.73 -67.36 21.21
N LYS A 860 7.58 -68.15 22.30
CA LYS A 860 6.34 -68.16 23.11
C LYS A 860 6.01 -66.76 23.66
N TYR A 861 6.99 -66.12 24.28
CA TYR A 861 6.83 -64.79 24.89
C TYR A 861 6.65 -63.70 23.83
N PHE A 862 7.34 -63.83 22.71
CA PHE A 862 7.16 -62.96 21.56
C PHE A 862 5.75 -63.05 20.98
N ILE A 863 5.23 -64.25 20.72
CA ILE A 863 3.87 -64.45 20.19
C ILE A 863 2.82 -63.86 21.14
N TYR A 864 2.99 -64.03 22.45
CA TYR A 864 2.09 -63.45 23.45
C TYR A 864 2.04 -61.92 23.36
N GLY A 865 3.20 -61.26 23.36
CA GLY A 865 3.29 -59.80 23.22
C GLY A 865 2.83 -59.29 21.85
N ALA A 866 3.17 -60.01 20.79
CA ALA A 866 2.78 -59.74 19.41
C ALA A 866 1.26 -59.76 19.24
N LEU A 867 0.57 -60.78 19.74
CA LEU A 867 -0.89 -60.87 19.67
C LEU A 867 -1.57 -59.75 20.46
N ALA A 868 -1.10 -59.47 21.68
CA ALA A 868 -1.61 -58.35 22.47
C ALA A 868 -1.45 -57.01 21.74
N SER A 869 -0.30 -56.82 21.07
CA SER A 869 0.00 -55.61 20.33
C SER A 869 -0.77 -55.47 19.03
N ILE A 870 -0.98 -56.56 18.28
CA ILE A 870 -1.72 -56.51 17.03
C ILE A 870 -3.20 -56.22 17.33
N ILE A 871 -3.79 -56.90 18.31
CA ILE A 871 -5.19 -56.68 18.68
C ILE A 871 -5.36 -55.29 19.29
N GLY A 872 -4.54 -54.93 20.29
CA GLY A 872 -4.60 -53.63 20.95
C GLY A 872 -4.29 -52.49 19.99
N GLY A 873 -3.24 -52.65 19.17
CA GLY A 873 -2.86 -51.72 18.13
C GLY A 873 -3.94 -51.55 17.06
N SER A 874 -4.63 -52.62 16.64
CA SER A 874 -5.72 -52.52 15.66
C SER A 874 -6.93 -51.78 16.24
N ILE A 875 -7.35 -52.13 17.46
CA ILE A 875 -8.46 -51.45 18.16
C ILE A 875 -8.10 -49.99 18.37
N GLY A 876 -6.90 -49.70 18.87
CA GLY A 876 -6.39 -48.35 19.06
C GLY A 876 -6.30 -47.57 17.76
N ALA A 877 -5.81 -48.19 16.68
CA ALA A 877 -5.66 -47.53 15.39
C ALA A 877 -7.01 -47.17 14.76
N ILE A 878 -8.00 -48.06 14.84
CA ILE A 878 -9.35 -47.80 14.36
C ILE A 878 -9.99 -46.72 15.24
N SER A 879 -10.13 -46.96 16.54
CA SER A 879 -10.80 -46.02 17.45
C SER A 879 -10.13 -44.64 17.47
N GLY A 880 -8.81 -44.56 17.37
CA GLY A 880 -8.07 -43.30 17.34
C GLY A 880 -8.29 -42.52 16.05
N SER A 881 -8.31 -43.23 14.90
CA SER A 881 -8.53 -42.61 13.59
C SER A 881 -9.93 -42.01 13.43
N TYR A 882 -10.91 -42.48 14.19
CA TYR A 882 -12.28 -41.97 14.16
C TYR A 882 -12.59 -41.05 15.35
N ILE A 883 -12.51 -41.57 16.59
CA ILE A 883 -12.96 -40.87 17.78
C ILE A 883 -12.02 -39.71 18.13
N LEU A 884 -10.73 -39.98 18.28
CA LEU A 884 -9.79 -38.94 18.71
C LEU A 884 -9.63 -37.86 17.64
N THR A 885 -9.56 -38.26 16.37
CA THR A 885 -9.51 -37.30 15.27
C THR A 885 -10.78 -36.44 15.19
N TYR A 886 -11.97 -37.01 15.38
CA TYR A 886 -13.20 -36.23 15.42
C TYR A 886 -13.21 -35.22 16.57
N VAL A 887 -12.83 -35.64 17.79
CA VAL A 887 -12.81 -34.78 18.98
C VAL A 887 -11.81 -33.62 18.81
N ILE A 888 -10.57 -33.92 18.43
CA ILE A 888 -9.53 -32.88 18.29
C ILE A 888 -9.84 -31.99 17.08
N GLY A 889 -10.19 -32.58 15.94
CA GLY A 889 -10.51 -31.82 14.74
C GLY A 889 -11.66 -30.84 14.97
N ASN A 890 -12.73 -31.26 15.66
CA ASN A 890 -13.87 -30.39 15.96
C ASN A 890 -13.52 -29.34 17.00
N ALA A 891 -12.70 -29.64 17.99
CA ALA A 891 -12.23 -28.64 18.95
C ALA A 891 -11.47 -27.49 18.25
N TYR A 892 -10.65 -27.81 17.23
CA TYR A 892 -9.97 -26.80 16.42
C TYR A 892 -10.82 -26.21 15.29
N SER A 893 -11.98 -26.82 14.98
CA SER A 893 -12.96 -26.32 14.00
C SER A 893 -14.18 -25.69 14.68
N THR A 894 -14.14 -25.48 15.99
CA THR A 894 -15.22 -24.83 16.74
C THR A 894 -15.39 -23.41 16.23
N ASP A 895 -16.63 -22.95 16.13
CA ASP A 895 -16.97 -21.63 15.61
C ASP A 895 -16.62 -21.45 14.12
N SER A 896 -16.54 -22.57 13.38
CA SER A 896 -16.33 -22.58 11.93
C SER A 896 -17.47 -23.27 11.19
N ILE A 897 -17.56 -23.04 9.88
CA ILE A 897 -18.49 -23.77 9.00
C ILE A 897 -18.23 -25.29 8.96
N PHE A 898 -17.05 -25.75 9.41
CA PHE A 898 -16.67 -27.17 9.47
C PHE A 898 -16.98 -27.82 10.81
N GLU A 899 -17.49 -27.07 11.79
CA GLU A 899 -17.87 -27.59 13.10
C GLU A 899 -18.88 -28.75 12.94
N GLY A 900 -18.53 -29.91 13.50
CA GLY A 900 -19.35 -31.12 13.43
C GLY A 900 -19.37 -31.83 12.07
N ASN A 901 -18.78 -31.24 11.02
CA ASN A 901 -18.88 -31.69 9.62
C ASN A 901 -17.52 -32.10 9.02
N LEU A 902 -16.59 -32.61 9.84
CA LEU A 902 -15.29 -33.08 9.38
C LEU A 902 -15.38 -34.35 8.54
N ILE A 903 -14.59 -34.42 7.47
CA ILE A 903 -14.59 -35.54 6.53
C ILE A 903 -13.58 -36.58 6.97
N ILE A 904 -14.00 -37.47 7.86
CA ILE A 904 -13.13 -38.54 8.36
C ILE A 904 -12.80 -39.50 7.22
N SER A 905 -11.51 -39.57 6.88
CA SER A 905 -10.98 -40.50 5.88
C SER A 905 -9.97 -41.44 6.54
N PRO A 906 -10.01 -42.76 6.28
CA PRO A 906 -8.97 -43.65 6.75
C PRO A 906 -7.65 -43.34 6.02
N TYR A 907 -6.54 -43.37 6.74
CA TYR A 907 -5.19 -43.30 6.17
C TYR A 907 -4.49 -44.64 6.40
N PRO A 908 -4.67 -45.64 5.50
CA PRO A 908 -4.24 -47.02 5.73
C PRO A 908 -2.74 -47.15 6.01
N LEU A 909 -1.90 -46.39 5.31
CA LEU A 909 -0.44 -46.40 5.53
C LEU A 909 -0.06 -45.87 6.92
N LYS A 910 -0.77 -44.85 7.42
CA LYS A 910 -0.53 -44.28 8.75
C LYS A 910 -1.04 -45.22 9.86
N ILE A 911 -2.19 -45.86 9.62
CA ILE A 911 -2.76 -46.89 10.49
C ILE A 911 -1.78 -48.07 10.61
N LEU A 912 -1.29 -48.57 9.47
CA LEU A 912 -0.32 -49.67 9.42
C LEU A 912 0.98 -49.28 10.14
N PHE A 913 1.49 -48.08 9.89
CA PHE A 913 2.67 -47.55 10.57
C PHE A 913 2.47 -47.53 12.09
N ALA A 914 1.34 -47.04 12.58
CA ALA A 914 1.06 -46.97 14.02
C ALA A 914 0.98 -48.37 14.67
N ILE A 915 0.39 -49.35 13.99
CA ILE A 915 0.34 -50.74 14.44
C ILE A 915 1.75 -51.35 14.48
N ILE A 916 2.57 -51.13 13.43
CA ILE A 916 3.96 -51.60 13.37
C ILE A 916 4.79 -51.00 14.50
N VAL A 917 4.64 -49.70 14.78
CA VAL A 917 5.36 -49.03 15.87
C VAL A 917 4.98 -49.66 17.22
N GLY A 918 3.69 -49.84 17.50
CA GLY A 918 3.23 -50.54 18.72
C GLY A 918 3.77 -51.97 18.82
N PHE A 919 3.78 -52.69 17.69
CA PHE A 919 4.35 -54.03 17.60
C PHE A 919 5.84 -54.07 17.88
N ILE A 920 6.63 -53.13 17.34
CA ILE A 920 8.07 -53.06 17.58
C ILE A 920 8.34 -52.84 19.07
N PHE A 921 7.62 -51.94 19.74
CA PHE A 921 7.84 -51.67 21.16
C PHE A 921 7.52 -52.88 22.05
N THR A 922 6.43 -53.61 21.76
CA THR A 922 6.08 -54.83 22.51
C THR A 922 7.00 -56.00 22.19
N ALA A 923 7.39 -56.15 20.92
CA ALA A 923 8.37 -57.14 20.48
C ALA A 923 9.72 -56.94 21.16
N LEU A 924 10.23 -55.71 21.20
CA LEU A 924 11.49 -55.38 21.87
C LEU A 924 11.41 -55.70 23.37
N ALA A 925 10.30 -55.35 24.03
CA ALA A 925 10.08 -55.70 25.43
C ALA A 925 10.06 -57.23 25.64
N ALA A 926 9.33 -57.97 24.81
CA ALA A 926 9.20 -59.43 24.91
C ALA A 926 10.55 -60.13 24.68
N ILE A 927 11.26 -59.77 23.61
CA ILE A 927 12.54 -60.39 23.23
C ILE A 927 13.61 -60.09 24.29
N PHE A 928 13.75 -58.83 24.70
CA PHE A 928 14.79 -58.46 25.66
C PHE A 928 14.58 -59.13 27.02
N THR A 929 13.33 -59.19 27.49
CA THR A 929 13.00 -59.79 28.80
C THR A 929 13.16 -61.31 28.80
N ALA A 930 12.72 -61.98 27.73
CA ALA A 930 12.93 -63.41 27.54
C ALA A 930 14.42 -63.75 27.43
N ASN A 931 15.17 -63.05 26.55
CA ASN A 931 16.60 -63.31 26.34
C ASN A 931 17.44 -63.09 27.60
N ASN A 932 17.12 -62.08 28.41
CA ASN A 932 17.84 -61.86 29.66
C ASN A 932 17.69 -63.03 30.64
N SER A 933 16.53 -63.70 30.65
CA SER A 933 16.29 -64.86 31.52
C SER A 933 16.81 -66.17 30.90
N LEU A 934 16.78 -66.28 29.57
CA LEU A 934 17.33 -67.42 28.82
C LEU A 934 18.86 -67.49 28.85
N ARG A 935 19.57 -66.45 29.26
CA ARG A 935 21.03 -66.55 29.49
C ARG A 935 21.40 -67.36 30.74
N GLU A 936 20.44 -67.69 31.60
CA GLU A 936 20.68 -68.49 32.80
C GLU A 936 20.76 -69.99 32.49
N ASN A 937 21.60 -70.71 33.24
CA ASN A 937 21.76 -72.17 33.12
C ASN A 937 20.50 -72.92 33.59
N THR A 938 20.20 -74.07 32.97
CA THR A 938 19.02 -74.91 33.25
C THR A 938 18.84 -75.23 34.73
N ALA A 939 19.91 -75.59 35.44
CA ALA A 939 19.89 -75.87 36.88
C ALA A 939 19.47 -74.65 37.74
N SER A 940 19.81 -73.43 37.30
CA SER A 940 19.46 -72.18 37.99
C SER A 940 18.01 -71.77 37.74
N LEU A 941 17.44 -72.15 36.59
CA LEU A 941 16.06 -71.87 36.19
C LEU A 941 15.05 -72.79 36.88
N LEU A 942 15.43 -74.05 37.15
CA LEU A 942 14.59 -75.02 37.86
C LEU A 942 14.46 -74.74 39.37
N ARG A 943 15.32 -73.89 39.94
CA ARG A 943 15.26 -73.47 41.35
C ARG A 943 14.42 -72.19 41.53
N GLN A 944 13.63 -72.14 42.60
CA GLN A 944 12.99 -70.90 43.03
C GLN A 944 14.07 -69.83 43.28
N LYS A 945 13.84 -68.61 42.77
CA LYS A 945 14.80 -67.51 42.88
C LYS A 945 14.95 -67.12 44.35
N PRO A 946 16.15 -67.21 44.96
CA PRO A 946 16.32 -66.83 46.36
C PRO A 946 15.98 -65.34 46.55
N PRO A 947 15.35 -64.95 47.67
CA PRO A 947 15.05 -63.55 47.93
C PRO A 947 16.35 -62.74 47.94
N LYS A 948 16.38 -61.59 47.27
CA LYS A 948 17.57 -60.73 47.24
C LYS A 948 17.95 -60.34 48.68
N ILE A 949 19.23 -60.49 49.04
CA ILE A 949 19.78 -60.09 50.34
C ILE A 949 19.56 -58.56 50.51
N GLY A 950 18.94 -58.16 51.61
CA GLY A 950 18.67 -56.75 51.91
C GLY A 950 19.92 -56.08 52.50
N ASN A 951 20.60 -55.25 51.72
CA ASN A 951 21.70 -54.42 52.23
C ASN A 951 21.17 -53.13 52.89
N ARG A 952 21.96 -52.55 53.81
CA ARG A 952 21.68 -51.26 54.48
C ARG A 952 21.32 -50.19 53.46
N ILE A 953 20.24 -49.46 53.70
CA ILE A 953 19.76 -48.40 52.79
C ILE A 953 20.41 -47.05 53.14
N LEU A 954 20.53 -46.13 52.18
CA LEU A 954 21.12 -44.80 52.42
C LEU A 954 20.36 -43.98 53.48
N LEU A 955 19.03 -44.18 53.63
CA LEU A 955 18.23 -43.54 54.67
C LEU A 955 18.67 -43.92 56.10
N GLU A 956 19.32 -45.07 56.30
CA GLU A 956 19.86 -45.46 57.61
C GLU A 956 21.04 -44.57 58.02
N ARG A 957 21.68 -43.86 57.07
CA ARG A 957 22.76 -42.90 57.34
C ARG A 957 22.25 -41.54 57.82
N PHE A 958 20.94 -41.27 57.73
CA PHE A 958 20.31 -40.04 58.22
C PHE A 958 19.49 -40.33 59.49
N PRO A 959 20.13 -40.40 60.67
CA PRO A 959 19.51 -40.89 61.89
C PRO A 959 18.30 -40.06 62.34
N PHE A 960 18.24 -38.77 62.00
CA PHE A 960 17.11 -37.90 62.32
C PHE A 960 15.80 -38.37 61.67
N ILE A 961 15.84 -38.73 60.39
CA ILE A 961 14.68 -39.23 59.65
C ILE A 961 14.42 -40.68 60.03
N TRP A 962 15.48 -41.50 60.13
CA TRP A 962 15.35 -42.93 60.41
C TRP A 962 14.75 -43.21 61.80
N LYS A 963 15.14 -42.47 62.85
CA LYS A 963 14.60 -42.67 64.20
C LYS A 963 13.10 -42.34 64.29
N ARG A 964 12.62 -41.34 63.53
CA ARG A 964 11.22 -40.89 63.50
C ARG A 964 10.28 -41.78 62.69
N MET A 965 10.80 -42.71 61.89
CA MET A 965 9.97 -43.64 61.10
C MET A 965 9.46 -44.81 61.94
N SER A 966 8.17 -45.14 61.80
CA SER A 966 7.59 -46.34 62.41
C SER A 966 8.22 -47.62 61.83
N PHE A 967 8.11 -48.73 62.55
CA PHE A 967 8.66 -50.01 62.12
C PHE A 967 8.18 -50.42 60.72
N LEU A 968 6.88 -50.24 60.42
CA LEU A 968 6.32 -50.54 59.10
C LEU A 968 6.91 -49.67 57.99
N PHE A 969 7.19 -48.40 58.26
CA PHE A 969 7.86 -47.51 57.30
C PHE A 969 9.33 -47.90 57.08
N LYS A 970 10.05 -48.31 58.12
CA LYS A 970 11.44 -48.82 58.02
C LYS A 970 11.52 -50.10 57.18
N VAL A 971 10.59 -51.04 57.42
CA VAL A 971 10.48 -52.29 56.67
C VAL A 971 10.09 -52.02 55.21
N THR A 972 9.12 -51.12 54.98
CA THR A 972 8.71 -50.72 53.63
C THR A 972 9.84 -50.03 52.87
N ALA A 973 10.57 -49.11 53.50
CA ALA A 973 11.73 -48.45 52.89
C ALA A 973 12.81 -49.47 52.51
N ARG A 974 13.17 -50.40 53.41
CA ARG A 974 14.10 -51.49 53.08
C ARG A 974 13.59 -52.36 51.92
N ASN A 975 12.31 -52.71 51.91
CA ASN A 975 11.68 -53.50 50.85
C ASN A 975 11.67 -52.79 49.48
N LEU A 976 11.45 -51.48 49.48
CA LEU A 976 11.47 -50.64 48.28
C LEU A 976 12.88 -50.63 47.66
N PHE A 977 13.91 -50.37 48.47
CA PHE A 977 15.31 -50.36 48.02
C PHE A 977 15.90 -51.77 47.76
N ARG A 978 15.29 -52.84 48.29
CA ARG A 978 15.60 -54.22 47.93
C ARG A 978 15.18 -54.54 46.49
N SER A 979 14.14 -53.89 45.98
CA SER A 979 13.59 -54.09 44.64
C SER A 979 13.85 -52.89 43.71
N LYS A 980 15.09 -52.38 43.68
CA LYS A 980 15.51 -51.16 42.93
C LYS A 980 14.96 -51.04 41.51
N LYS A 981 14.95 -52.14 40.74
CA LYS A 981 14.40 -52.18 39.37
C LYS A 981 12.90 -51.88 39.36
N ARG A 982 12.13 -52.55 40.22
CA ARG A 982 10.66 -52.34 40.34
C ARG A 982 10.36 -50.93 40.84
N MET A 983 11.07 -50.48 41.88
CA MET A 983 10.93 -49.11 42.40
C MET A 983 11.14 -48.06 41.31
N PHE A 984 12.24 -48.15 40.55
CA PHE A 984 12.55 -47.18 39.48
C PHE A 984 11.51 -47.22 38.36
N MET A 985 11.08 -48.41 37.94
CA MET A 985 10.03 -48.57 36.93
C MET A 985 8.70 -47.96 37.40
N THR A 986 8.28 -48.20 38.65
CA THR A 986 7.05 -47.61 39.20
C THR A 986 7.15 -46.09 39.34
N VAL A 987 8.29 -45.56 39.81
CA VAL A 987 8.52 -44.11 39.93
C VAL A 987 8.47 -43.43 38.56
N ILE A 988 9.18 -43.97 37.54
CA ILE A 988 9.13 -43.39 36.19
C ILE A 988 7.72 -43.47 35.60
N GLY A 989 6.99 -44.57 35.80
CA GLY A 989 5.61 -44.69 35.35
C GLY A 989 4.71 -43.62 35.96
N ILE A 990 4.75 -43.44 37.29
CA ILE A 990 3.98 -42.41 38.00
C ILE A 990 4.42 -41.01 37.57
N MET A 991 5.72 -40.76 37.44
CA MET A 991 6.25 -39.48 36.95
C MET A 991 5.76 -39.17 35.53
N GLY A 992 5.75 -40.16 34.64
CA GLY A 992 5.26 -40.01 33.27
C GLY A 992 3.77 -39.66 33.23
N CYS A 993 2.93 -40.38 33.98
CA CYS A 993 1.50 -40.05 34.09
C CYS A 993 1.25 -38.67 34.70
N THR A 994 1.99 -38.33 35.76
CA THR A 994 1.87 -37.03 36.44
C THR A 994 2.33 -35.90 35.51
N ALA A 995 3.41 -36.10 34.76
CA ALA A 995 3.91 -35.12 33.80
C ALA A 995 2.90 -34.85 32.67
N LEU A 996 2.23 -35.88 32.16
CA LEU A 996 1.17 -35.72 31.15
C LEU A 996 -0.03 -34.94 31.69
N LEU A 997 -0.41 -35.20 32.94
CA LEU A 997 -1.52 -34.52 33.61
C LEU A 997 -1.17 -33.03 33.88
N VAL A 998 0.02 -32.76 34.39
CA VAL A 998 0.55 -31.39 34.59
C VAL A 998 0.68 -30.66 33.25
N LEU A 999 1.11 -31.33 32.19
CA LEU A 999 1.17 -30.75 30.84
C LEU A 999 -0.23 -30.33 30.36
N GLY A 1000 -1.24 -31.18 30.56
CA GLY A 1000 -2.63 -30.87 30.20
C GLY A 1000 -3.17 -29.63 30.92
N PHE A 1001 -3.05 -29.58 32.25
CA PHE A 1001 -3.47 -28.39 33.01
C PHE A 1001 -2.57 -27.17 32.76
N GLY A 1002 -1.30 -27.38 32.49
CA GLY A 1002 -0.36 -26.32 32.15
C GLY A 1002 -0.74 -25.63 30.83
N ILE A 1003 -1.15 -26.40 29.81
CA ILE A 1003 -1.68 -25.84 28.55
C ILE A 1003 -2.98 -25.07 28.83
N LYS A 1004 -3.91 -25.63 29.61
CA LYS A 1004 -5.16 -24.96 29.98
C LYS A 1004 -4.91 -23.61 30.67
N GLY A 1005 -4.12 -23.60 31.75
CA GLY A 1005 -3.80 -22.37 32.48
C GLY A 1005 -3.03 -21.36 31.63
N SER A 1006 -2.12 -21.83 30.76
CA SER A 1006 -1.42 -20.94 29.83
C SER A 1006 -2.33 -20.27 28.81
N VAL A 1007 -3.49 -20.84 28.49
CA VAL A 1007 -4.47 -20.24 27.58
C VAL A 1007 -5.39 -19.27 28.33
N GLU A 1008 -5.87 -19.64 29.52
CA GLU A 1008 -6.75 -18.80 30.36
C GLU A 1008 -6.07 -17.48 30.74
N ASP A 1009 -4.79 -17.50 31.11
CA ASP A 1009 -4.06 -16.30 31.53
C ASP A 1009 -3.77 -15.31 30.39
N ILE A 1010 -3.85 -15.72 29.11
CA ILE A 1010 -3.52 -14.84 27.97
C ILE A 1010 -4.54 -13.71 27.83
N GLU A 1011 -5.81 -13.98 28.11
CA GLU A 1011 -6.89 -12.99 27.98
C GLU A 1011 -6.70 -11.84 28.98
N ASP A 1012 -6.50 -12.17 30.25
CA ASP A 1012 -6.20 -11.20 31.32
C ASP A 1012 -4.90 -10.42 31.03
N LEU A 1013 -3.87 -11.13 30.56
CA LEU A 1013 -2.61 -10.50 30.17
C LEU A 1013 -2.80 -9.45 29.06
N GLN A 1014 -3.63 -9.76 28.07
CA GLN A 1014 -3.81 -8.94 26.88
C GLN A 1014 -4.77 -7.76 27.13
N PHE A 1015 -5.92 -8.01 27.75
CA PHE A 1015 -7.02 -7.05 27.85
C PHE A 1015 -7.21 -6.42 29.24
N SER A 1016 -6.43 -6.83 30.24
CA SER A 1016 -6.44 -6.19 31.57
C SER A 1016 -5.09 -5.58 31.92
N GLN A 1017 -3.98 -6.22 31.54
CA GLN A 1017 -2.64 -5.73 31.88
C GLN A 1017 -1.98 -4.89 30.77
N ILE A 1018 -2.14 -5.28 29.49
CA ILE A 1018 -1.46 -4.62 28.35
C ILE A 1018 -2.34 -3.54 27.73
N ILE A 1019 -3.55 -3.89 27.30
CA ILE A 1019 -4.57 -2.96 26.80
C ILE A 1019 -5.51 -2.68 27.97
N LYS A 1020 -5.56 -1.43 28.45
CA LYS A 1020 -6.30 -1.05 29.66
C LYS A 1020 -7.54 -0.18 29.39
N TYR A 1021 -7.83 0.13 28.13
CA TYR A 1021 -9.00 0.93 27.76
C TYR A 1021 -10.21 0.03 27.52
N ASP A 1022 -11.39 0.51 27.89
CA ASP A 1022 -12.66 -0.18 27.63
C ASP A 1022 -13.18 0.07 26.22
N LEU A 1023 -12.92 1.27 25.66
CA LEU A 1023 -13.44 1.70 24.37
C LEU A 1023 -12.40 2.55 23.63
N ALA A 1024 -12.25 2.30 22.33
CA ALA A 1024 -11.44 3.12 21.43
C ALA A 1024 -12.32 3.70 20.33
N ILE A 1025 -12.18 5.00 20.08
CA ILE A 1025 -12.86 5.71 19.01
C ILE A 1025 -11.81 6.18 18.02
N SER A 1026 -11.88 5.69 16.80
CA SER A 1026 -11.06 6.16 15.68
C SER A 1026 -11.90 7.12 14.83
N TYR A 1027 -11.40 8.33 14.60
CA TYR A 1027 -12.07 9.35 13.81
C TYR A 1027 -11.07 9.98 12.85
N ASP A 1028 -11.44 10.10 11.58
CA ASP A 1028 -10.65 10.85 10.59
C ASP A 1028 -11.14 12.30 10.58
N ARG A 1029 -10.27 13.21 11.04
CA ARG A 1029 -10.60 14.62 11.30
C ARG A 1029 -11.09 15.36 10.05
N ASP A 1030 -10.70 14.90 8.87
CA ASP A 1030 -10.91 15.63 7.62
C ASP A 1030 -12.25 15.28 6.94
N ILE A 1031 -12.94 14.21 7.40
CA ILE A 1031 -14.13 13.66 6.75
C ILE A 1031 -15.41 14.45 7.08
N ASP A 1032 -15.63 14.84 8.33
CA ASP A 1032 -16.86 15.54 8.76
C ASP A 1032 -16.58 16.50 9.93
N GLU A 1033 -16.62 17.80 9.68
CA GLU A 1033 -16.26 18.82 10.67
C GLU A 1033 -17.38 19.04 11.71
N ASP A 1034 -18.64 18.87 11.29
CA ASP A 1034 -19.82 19.04 12.14
C ASP A 1034 -19.99 17.87 13.11
N ASP A 1035 -19.87 16.63 12.62
CA ASP A 1035 -19.91 15.44 13.50
C ASP A 1035 -18.70 15.42 14.44
N PHE A 1036 -17.53 15.89 13.99
CA PHE A 1036 -16.37 16.02 14.86
C PHE A 1036 -16.60 17.05 15.97
N LYS A 1037 -17.27 18.16 15.65
CA LYS A 1037 -17.63 19.18 16.63
C LYS A 1037 -18.62 18.64 17.66
N ASN A 1038 -19.66 17.93 17.21
CA ASN A 1038 -20.62 17.25 18.09
C ASN A 1038 -19.94 16.20 18.99
N TYR A 1039 -19.04 15.38 18.42
CA TYR A 1039 -18.21 14.43 19.16
C TYR A 1039 -17.35 15.13 20.21
N LYS A 1040 -16.68 16.23 19.83
CA LYS A 1040 -15.80 16.99 20.71
C LYS A 1040 -16.59 17.63 21.85
N GLU A 1041 -17.79 18.15 21.59
CA GLU A 1041 -18.71 18.66 22.61
C GLU A 1041 -19.16 17.55 23.55
N PHE A 1042 -19.62 16.40 23.03
CA PHE A 1042 -20.00 15.24 23.83
C PHE A 1042 -18.86 14.78 24.75
N ILE A 1043 -17.66 14.59 24.19
CA ILE A 1043 -16.49 14.11 24.93
C ILE A 1043 -15.97 15.15 25.94
N ASN A 1044 -16.11 16.45 25.68
CA ASN A 1044 -15.76 17.50 26.64
C ASN A 1044 -16.76 17.61 27.79
N ASN A 1045 -18.02 17.29 27.54
CA ASN A 1045 -19.08 17.30 28.57
C ASN A 1045 -19.18 15.97 29.34
N SER A 1046 -18.39 14.96 28.95
CA SER A 1046 -18.37 13.63 29.58
C SER A 1046 -17.28 13.51 30.64
N SER A 1047 -17.58 12.84 31.76
CA SER A 1047 -16.63 12.56 32.85
C SER A 1047 -15.79 11.30 32.59
N LEU A 1048 -15.06 11.25 31.47
CA LEU A 1048 -14.30 10.07 31.04
C LEU A 1048 -12.78 10.30 31.09
N ASP A 1049 -12.04 9.33 31.63
CA ASP A 1049 -10.59 9.25 31.44
C ASP A 1049 -10.30 8.95 29.97
N ARG A 1050 -9.53 9.83 29.32
CA ARG A 1050 -9.30 9.79 27.87
C ARG A 1050 -7.83 10.01 27.54
N GLY A 1051 -7.38 9.35 26.48
CA GLY A 1051 -6.06 9.56 25.89
C GLY A 1051 -6.21 9.83 24.40
N LYS A 1052 -5.37 10.71 23.85
CA LYS A 1052 -5.36 11.01 22.41
C LYS A 1052 -4.22 10.27 21.73
N PHE A 1053 -4.56 9.44 20.75
CA PHE A 1053 -3.62 8.64 19.99
C PHE A 1053 -3.80 8.91 18.51
N TYR A 1054 -2.71 9.22 17.82
CA TYR A 1054 -2.68 9.12 16.37
C TYR A 1054 -2.44 7.67 16.01
N GLN A 1055 -3.29 7.13 15.14
CA GLN A 1055 -3.18 5.76 14.68
C GLN A 1055 -3.18 5.73 13.16
N GLU A 1056 -2.23 5.02 12.58
CA GLU A 1056 -2.15 4.83 11.15
C GLU A 1056 -1.84 3.37 10.83
N GLN A 1057 -2.62 2.79 9.92
CA GLN A 1057 -2.44 1.44 9.46
C GLN A 1057 -1.81 1.47 8.06
N PHE A 1058 -0.65 0.85 7.90
CA PHE A 1058 0.00 0.72 6.61
C PHE A 1058 0.47 -0.70 6.37
N THR A 1059 0.78 -1.01 5.13
CA THR A 1059 1.24 -2.33 4.71
C THR A 1059 2.73 -2.28 4.44
N VAL A 1060 3.50 -3.13 5.13
CA VAL A 1060 4.93 -3.29 4.90
C VAL A 1060 5.16 -4.50 4.01
N GLU A 1061 5.83 -4.27 2.89
CA GLU A 1061 6.22 -5.34 1.97
C GLU A 1061 7.19 -6.29 2.65
N TYR A 1062 6.89 -7.59 2.58
CA TYR A 1062 7.74 -8.62 3.15
C TYR A 1062 7.80 -9.84 2.23
N PRO A 1063 8.98 -10.45 1.99
CA PRO A 1063 9.18 -11.46 0.93
C PRO A 1063 8.24 -12.67 0.96
N LYS A 1064 7.59 -12.97 2.09
CA LYS A 1064 6.61 -14.07 2.21
C LYS A 1064 5.16 -13.62 2.12
N MET A 1065 4.84 -12.49 2.73
CA MET A 1065 3.47 -11.98 2.89
C MET A 1065 3.56 -10.56 3.44
N ASP A 1066 2.98 -9.62 2.72
CA ASP A 1066 2.84 -8.24 3.18
C ASP A 1066 2.22 -8.20 4.59
N GLN A 1067 2.83 -7.44 5.49
CA GLN A 1067 2.37 -7.34 6.87
C GLN A 1067 1.66 -6.02 7.08
N SER A 1068 0.40 -6.06 7.50
CA SER A 1068 -0.28 -4.86 7.98
C SER A 1068 0.26 -4.49 9.36
N LEU A 1069 0.82 -3.29 9.46
CA LEU A 1069 1.31 -2.71 10.71
C LEU A 1069 0.35 -1.62 11.17
N ASN A 1070 0.14 -1.57 12.48
CA ASN A 1070 -0.59 -0.49 13.12
C ASN A 1070 0.41 0.37 13.90
N LEU A 1071 0.63 1.59 13.44
CA LEU A 1071 1.43 2.58 14.11
C LEU A 1071 0.54 3.35 15.07
N ILE A 1072 0.93 3.39 16.34
CA ILE A 1072 0.24 4.13 17.39
C ILE A 1072 1.22 5.15 17.95
N VAL A 1073 0.87 6.42 17.84
CA VAL A 1073 1.66 7.54 18.34
C VAL A 1073 0.82 8.27 19.40
N PRO A 1074 1.19 8.21 20.68
CA PRO A 1074 0.50 8.96 21.71
C PRO A 1074 0.76 10.46 21.58
N SER A 1075 -0.26 11.27 21.86
CA SER A 1075 -0.08 12.74 21.98
C SER A 1075 0.69 13.12 23.25
N ASP A 1076 0.56 12.31 24.31
CA ASP A 1076 1.24 12.47 25.59
C ASP A 1076 1.70 11.10 26.13
N ILE A 1077 2.98 11.01 26.53
CA ILE A 1077 3.62 9.76 26.97
C ILE A 1077 3.10 9.31 28.35
N ASP A 1078 2.78 10.25 29.23
CA ASP A 1078 2.25 9.95 30.56
C ASP A 1078 0.81 9.44 30.46
N GLU A 1079 0.00 10.03 29.58
CA GLU A 1079 -1.34 9.50 29.25
C GLU A 1079 -1.26 8.10 28.64
N PHE A 1080 -0.28 7.83 27.76
CA PHE A 1080 -0.11 6.52 27.13
C PHE A 1080 0.02 5.38 28.15
N SER A 1081 0.77 5.59 29.24
CA SER A 1081 0.99 4.58 30.30
C SER A 1081 -0.30 4.14 31.04
N LYS A 1082 -1.33 5.00 31.02
CA LYS A 1082 -2.65 4.72 31.60
C LYS A 1082 -3.45 3.73 30.76
N PHE A 1083 -3.33 3.81 29.43
CA PHE A 1083 -4.12 3.01 28.48
C PHE A 1083 -3.35 1.82 27.91
N PHE A 1084 -2.03 1.88 27.87
CA PHE A 1084 -1.16 0.83 27.37
C PHE A 1084 0.00 0.53 28.33
N SER A 1085 0.30 -0.75 28.55
CA SER A 1085 1.51 -1.17 29.26
C SER A 1085 2.48 -1.88 28.30
N ILE A 1086 3.53 -1.17 27.88
CA ILE A 1086 4.64 -1.75 27.13
C ILE A 1086 5.67 -2.28 28.13
N ARG A 1087 6.00 -3.57 28.02
CA ARG A 1087 7.00 -4.22 28.87
C ARG A 1087 7.87 -5.19 28.10
N ASN A 1088 9.09 -5.39 28.58
CA ASN A 1088 9.96 -6.42 28.03
C ASN A 1088 9.42 -7.81 28.40
N PRO A 1089 9.23 -8.72 27.43
CA PRO A 1089 8.59 -10.01 27.67
C PRO A 1089 9.38 -10.94 28.60
N LYS A 1090 10.71 -10.74 28.75
CA LYS A 1090 11.56 -11.55 29.64
C LYS A 1090 11.68 -10.95 31.03
N THR A 1091 11.96 -9.65 31.12
CA THR A 1091 12.26 -9.00 32.41
C THR A 1091 11.02 -8.40 33.08
N ARG A 1092 9.89 -8.32 32.36
CA ARG A 1092 8.65 -7.63 32.76
C ARG A 1092 8.81 -6.15 33.11
N LYS A 1093 10.00 -5.58 32.91
CA LYS A 1093 10.26 -4.15 33.10
C LYS A 1093 9.49 -3.35 32.05
N ALA A 1094 8.85 -2.27 32.50
CA ALA A 1094 8.22 -1.29 31.61
C ALA A 1094 9.28 -0.72 30.65
N ILE A 1095 8.88 -0.49 29.40
CA ILE A 1095 9.70 0.18 28.39
C ILE A 1095 9.11 1.57 28.23
N ASN A 1096 9.91 2.59 28.55
CA ASN A 1096 9.51 3.98 28.32
C ASN A 1096 9.80 4.34 26.86
N LEU A 1097 8.87 5.03 26.22
CA LEU A 1097 9.08 5.68 24.94
C LEU A 1097 9.91 6.95 25.21
N ASP A 1098 11.21 6.88 25.02
CA ASP A 1098 12.05 8.07 24.94
C ASP A 1098 11.72 8.82 23.65
N GLY A 1099 11.60 10.16 23.70
CA GLY A 1099 11.03 10.99 22.62
C GLY A 1099 11.73 10.95 21.24
N ARG A 1100 12.73 10.08 21.04
CA ARG A 1100 13.41 9.82 19.77
C ARG A 1100 13.40 8.34 19.33
N GLY A 1101 12.75 7.45 20.08
CA GLY A 1101 12.72 6.00 19.84
C GLY A 1101 11.35 5.48 19.39
N ALA A 1102 11.33 4.33 18.69
CA ALA A 1102 10.12 3.60 18.35
C ALA A 1102 10.17 2.20 18.97
N VAL A 1103 9.06 1.75 19.56
CA VAL A 1103 8.95 0.38 20.08
C VAL A 1103 8.22 -0.48 19.07
N ILE A 1104 8.89 -1.52 18.59
CA ILE A 1104 8.29 -2.51 17.69
C ILE A 1104 7.91 -3.79 18.45
N SER A 1105 6.85 -4.46 17.99
CA SER A 1105 6.42 -5.72 18.58
C SER A 1105 7.48 -6.81 18.41
N GLN A 1106 7.52 -7.79 19.32
CA GLN A 1106 8.44 -8.93 19.23
C GLN A 1106 8.25 -9.71 17.92
N LYS A 1107 7.01 -9.81 17.42
CA LYS A 1107 6.71 -10.47 16.15
C LYS A 1107 7.34 -9.70 14.99
N LEU A 1108 7.18 -8.38 14.95
CA LEU A 1108 7.76 -7.54 13.91
C LEU A 1108 9.29 -7.60 13.91
N SER A 1109 9.93 -7.51 15.08
CA SER A 1109 11.38 -7.67 15.23
C SER A 1109 11.88 -9.01 14.68
N LYS A 1110 11.16 -10.12 14.95
CA LYS A 1110 11.52 -11.45 14.42
C LYS A 1110 11.35 -11.54 12.90
N LEU A 1111 10.25 -10.98 12.37
CA LEU A 1111 9.98 -11.00 10.93
C LEU A 1111 11.02 -10.19 10.15
N LEU A 1112 11.36 -9.00 10.64
CA LEU A 1112 12.37 -8.12 10.04
C LEU A 1112 13.80 -8.50 10.41
N HIS A 1113 14.01 -9.57 11.18
CA HIS A 1113 15.32 -9.99 11.69
C HIS A 1113 16.10 -8.88 12.43
N ILE A 1114 15.39 -7.93 13.03
CA ILE A 1114 15.98 -6.82 13.80
C ILE A 1114 16.40 -7.37 15.17
N LYS A 1115 17.72 -7.39 15.43
CA LYS A 1115 18.27 -7.80 16.74
C LYS A 1115 17.80 -6.84 17.83
N LYS A 1116 17.42 -7.41 18.98
CA LYS A 1116 17.11 -6.66 20.20
C LYS A 1116 18.24 -5.70 20.53
N TRP A 1117 17.91 -4.44 20.77
CA TRP A 1117 18.66 -3.56 21.66
C TRP A 1117 18.15 -3.77 23.08
#